data_AF-K9DSW2-F1
#
_entry.id   AF-K9DSW2-F1
#
_cell.length_a   1.000
_cell.length_b   1.000
_cell.length_c   1.000
_cell.angle_alpha   90.00
_cell.angle_beta   90.00
_cell.angle_gamma   90.00
#
_symmetry.space_group_name_H-M   'P 1'
#
loop_
_entity.id
_entity.type
_entity.pdbx_description
1 polymer ?
#
loop_
_entity_poly.entity_id
_entity_poly.type
_entity_poly.pdbx_seq_one_letter_code
_entity_poly.pdbx_strand_id
1 'polypeptide(L)'
;MKKILGLDLGSSSIGWALVNEGANDEEKSSIIKLGVRVNPLTVDEAQNFEKGKSITTNADRTLKRGMRRNLQRYKQRREALVEVLKKHEFITAGTLMSEQGNKTTFETYRLRAKAVEEEISLEEFARVLLMINKKRGYKSSRKAKGDEDGVLIDGMDVAKKLYDEDLNPGELCLQLLEAGKKTLPDFYRSDLQDEFDKIWNFQKQFNPESFCDTAKEEVRGKNRTQTWTILSKYFVWTEGDSVWNNEEARTEERIKEYKLVGIKRTTKGYEQKLENYRWRVQALSEQLNPEIIAIVLQEINGQISASSGYLGAISDRSKELFFNHQTVGQSLMSELDKNPNGSLRNKVFYRQDYLDEFNTIWEKQSLYHKELTVELKKEIRDIIIFYQRRLKSQKGLISTCEFEQREIIVEKDGKRKTKIIGCKVIPRSHPLFQEFKIWQTLNDVEVYVADRRTKRKQDRKSTTLFSDTEDILLVEGKRYLYQEEKELLAKELFVRENMKKAEVLKLLFEDPKELDLNFKQIDGNRTGFALFSAYSKMIEKYGYESVNFKNSADEIIEKLQIIFADLGWNTELFSIDLSKDDKELEKQPYFRLWHLLYSFEGDNTPTGNGKLIEALMRLCSVEKEYASVLANVSFQEDYGSLSAKAIKKYYLI
;
A
#
# COMPACT_ATOMS: atom_id res chain seq x y z
N MET A 1 20.86 -59.50 0.34
CA MET A 1 21.23 -58.07 0.58
C MET A 1 20.48 -57.09 -0.34
N LYS A 2 19.95 -56.01 0.24
CA LYS A 2 19.32 -54.88 -0.49
C LYS A 2 20.36 -53.80 -0.79
N LYS A 3 20.33 -53.21 -1.99
CA LYS A 3 21.17 -52.04 -2.33
C LYS A 3 20.42 -50.75 -2.00
N ILE A 4 20.97 -49.96 -1.09
CA ILE A 4 20.38 -48.70 -0.63
C ILE A 4 21.33 -47.55 -0.98
N LEU A 5 20.77 -46.48 -1.55
CA LEU A 5 21.44 -45.20 -1.76
C LEU A 5 20.91 -44.19 -0.74
N GLY A 6 21.74 -43.83 0.24
CA GLY A 6 21.49 -42.71 1.14
C GLY A 6 21.99 -41.41 0.52
N LEU A 7 21.19 -40.35 0.60
CA LEU A 7 21.53 -39.01 0.13
C LEU A 7 21.33 -38.00 1.27
N ASP A 8 22.36 -37.21 1.54
CA ASP A 8 22.31 -36.03 2.41
C ASP A 8 22.42 -34.78 1.53
N LEU A 9 21.32 -34.06 1.36
CA LEU A 9 21.19 -32.95 0.41
C LEU A 9 21.31 -31.61 1.14
N GLY A 10 22.53 -31.06 1.18
CA GLY A 10 22.80 -29.71 1.67
C GLY A 10 22.74 -28.64 0.58
N SER A 11 22.75 -27.36 0.98
CA SER A 11 22.77 -26.22 0.06
C SER A 11 24.05 -26.12 -0.77
N SER A 12 25.18 -26.59 -0.23
CA SER A 12 26.51 -26.53 -0.84
C SER A 12 27.19 -27.88 -1.00
N SER A 13 26.53 -28.99 -0.62
CA SER A 13 27.09 -30.33 -0.80
C SER A 13 26.01 -31.40 -0.84
N ILE A 14 26.31 -32.49 -1.54
CA ILE A 14 25.50 -33.71 -1.56
C ILE A 14 26.37 -34.85 -1.04
N GLY A 15 26.14 -35.27 0.20
CA GLY A 15 26.68 -36.51 0.74
C GLY A 15 25.91 -37.69 0.15
N TRP A 16 26.61 -38.76 -0.24
CA TRP A 16 25.96 -39.97 -0.71
C TRP A 16 26.69 -41.22 -0.25
N ALA A 17 25.93 -42.27 0.06
CA ALA A 17 26.46 -43.58 0.43
C ALA A 17 25.63 -44.68 -0.24
N LEU A 18 26.32 -45.63 -0.88
CA LEU A 18 25.74 -46.85 -1.43
C LEU A 18 26.11 -48.01 -0.50
N VAL A 19 25.11 -48.67 0.06
CA VAL A 19 25.27 -49.72 1.07
C VAL A 19 24.53 -50.98 0.60
N ASN A 20 25.14 -52.15 0.82
CA ASN A 20 24.43 -53.42 0.83
C ASN A 20 23.92 -53.66 2.25
N GLU A 21 22.63 -53.59 2.46
CA GLU A 21 21.99 -53.91 3.74
C GLU A 21 21.66 -55.41 3.80
N GLY A 22 22.07 -56.08 4.87
CA GLY A 22 21.69 -57.47 5.15
C GLY A 22 20.18 -57.59 5.37
N ALA A 23 19.54 -58.56 4.73
CA ALA A 23 18.10 -58.77 4.84
C ALA A 23 17.69 -59.59 6.08
N ASN A 24 18.63 -60.39 6.63
CA ASN A 24 18.44 -61.30 7.75
C ASN A 24 19.65 -61.22 8.71
N ASP A 25 19.52 -61.76 9.93
CA ASP A 25 20.59 -61.74 10.96
C ASP A 25 21.88 -62.48 10.55
N GLU A 26 21.82 -63.34 9.53
CA GLU A 26 22.98 -64.04 8.94
C GLU A 26 23.72 -63.20 7.89
N GLU A 27 23.08 -62.18 7.29
CA GLU A 27 23.68 -61.31 6.29
C GLU A 27 24.32 -60.07 6.94
N LYS A 28 25.63 -59.88 6.78
CA LYS A 28 26.31 -58.66 7.26
C LYS A 28 26.19 -57.51 6.26
N SER A 29 25.67 -56.37 6.73
CA SER A 29 25.65 -55.13 5.95
C SER A 29 27.06 -54.64 5.62
N SER A 30 27.25 -54.09 4.42
CA SER A 30 28.55 -53.58 3.96
C SER A 30 28.39 -52.27 3.18
N ILE A 31 29.27 -51.30 3.42
CA ILE A 31 29.33 -50.08 2.62
C ILE A 31 30.04 -50.38 1.31
N ILE A 32 29.37 -50.16 0.18
CA ILE A 32 29.96 -50.33 -1.15
C ILE A 32 30.81 -49.12 -1.50
N LYS A 33 30.24 -47.93 -1.30
CA LYS A 33 30.90 -46.67 -1.65
C LYS A 33 30.26 -45.51 -0.90
N LEU A 34 31.05 -44.49 -0.63
CA LEU A 34 30.58 -43.21 -0.11
C LEU A 34 31.32 -42.08 -0.81
N GLY A 35 30.72 -40.90 -0.83
CA GLY A 35 31.33 -39.72 -1.40
C GLY A 35 30.57 -38.46 -1.05
N VAL A 36 31.20 -37.32 -1.32
CA VAL A 36 30.59 -36.01 -1.18
C VAL A 36 30.79 -35.26 -2.48
N ARG A 37 29.70 -34.76 -3.06
CA ARG A 37 29.74 -33.79 -4.14
C ARG A 37 29.64 -32.41 -3.54
N VAL A 38 30.74 -31.68 -3.50
CA VAL A 38 30.72 -30.26 -3.10
C VAL A 38 30.25 -29.42 -4.28
N ASN A 39 29.28 -28.54 -4.02
CA ASN A 39 28.83 -27.52 -4.95
C ASN A 39 29.23 -26.15 -4.37
N PRO A 40 30.42 -25.64 -4.72
CA PRO A 40 30.99 -24.46 -4.07
C PRO A 40 30.11 -23.24 -4.33
N LEU A 41 29.78 -22.53 -3.24
CA LEU A 41 29.20 -21.19 -3.32
C LEU A 41 30.32 -20.17 -3.45
N THR A 42 30.06 -19.09 -4.18
CA THR A 42 30.94 -17.92 -4.17
C THR A 42 30.93 -17.25 -2.79
N VAL A 43 31.97 -16.45 -2.49
CA VAL A 43 32.08 -15.72 -1.22
C VAL A 43 30.85 -14.85 -0.96
N ASP A 44 30.34 -14.19 -1.99
CA ASP A 44 29.15 -13.34 -1.91
C ASP A 44 27.87 -14.17 -1.66
N GLU A 45 27.74 -15.35 -2.26
CA GLU A 45 26.60 -16.24 -2.03
C GLU A 45 26.60 -16.80 -0.60
N ALA A 46 27.78 -17.19 -0.08
CA ALA A 46 27.94 -17.65 1.29
C ALA A 46 27.59 -16.55 2.31
N GLN A 47 28.14 -15.34 2.14
CA GLN A 47 27.85 -14.21 3.02
C GLN A 47 26.37 -13.79 3.00
N ASN A 48 25.71 -13.84 1.84
CA ASN A 48 24.29 -13.52 1.75
C ASN A 48 23.43 -14.60 2.42
N PHE A 49 23.80 -15.87 2.28
CA PHE A 49 23.14 -16.99 2.95
C PHE A 49 23.27 -16.89 4.48
N GLU A 50 24.46 -16.61 5.01
CA GLU A 50 24.72 -16.41 6.45
C GLU A 50 23.92 -15.23 7.02
N LYS A 51 23.75 -14.16 6.24
CA LYS A 51 22.92 -13.00 6.61
C LYS A 51 21.42 -13.28 6.51
N GLY A 52 21.00 -14.51 6.19
CA GLY A 52 19.60 -14.88 6.00
C GLY A 52 18.93 -14.19 4.81
N LYS A 53 19.70 -13.60 3.89
CA LYS A 53 19.16 -12.91 2.71
C LYS A 53 18.89 -13.93 1.62
N SER A 54 17.61 -14.22 1.36
CA SER A 54 17.13 -15.08 0.26
C SER A 54 17.26 -14.42 -1.13
N ILE A 55 18.33 -13.67 -1.36
CA ILE A 55 18.55 -13.01 -2.66
C ILE A 55 18.98 -14.07 -3.66
N THR A 56 18.18 -14.27 -4.70
CA THR A 56 18.54 -15.19 -5.80
C THR A 56 19.81 -14.71 -6.50
N THR A 57 20.68 -15.63 -6.93
CA THR A 57 21.87 -15.32 -7.75
C THR A 57 21.53 -14.55 -9.04
N ASN A 58 20.29 -14.69 -9.51
CA ASN A 58 19.77 -14.01 -10.69
C ASN A 58 19.19 -12.61 -10.43
N ALA A 59 19.14 -12.16 -9.18
CA ALA A 59 18.59 -10.84 -8.81
C ALA A 59 19.41 -9.71 -9.44
N ASP A 60 20.74 -9.73 -9.29
CA ASP A 60 21.61 -8.72 -9.91
C ASP A 60 21.53 -8.78 -11.44
N ARG A 61 21.54 -9.98 -12.03
CA ARG A 61 21.31 -10.17 -13.47
C ARG A 61 19.99 -9.52 -13.93
N THR A 62 18.92 -9.66 -13.14
CA THR A 62 17.60 -9.08 -13.41
C THR A 62 17.65 -7.56 -13.31
N LEU A 63 18.30 -7.01 -12.29
CA LEU A 63 18.50 -5.58 -12.09
C LEU A 63 19.27 -4.96 -13.27
N LYS A 64 20.44 -5.52 -13.62
CA LYS A 64 21.24 -5.06 -14.76
C LYS A 64 20.48 -5.19 -16.08
N ARG A 65 19.69 -6.26 -16.26
CA ARG A 65 18.82 -6.42 -17.44
C ARG A 65 17.73 -5.34 -17.49
N GLY A 66 17.16 -4.95 -16.34
CA GLY A 66 16.21 -3.84 -16.22
C GLY A 66 16.83 -2.53 -16.69
N MET A 67 18.02 -2.19 -16.18
CA MET A 67 18.77 -0.99 -16.57
C MET A 67 19.07 -0.96 -18.08
N ARG A 68 19.57 -2.06 -18.65
CA ARG A 68 19.85 -2.16 -20.10
C ARG A 68 18.60 -1.95 -20.95
N ARG A 69 17.47 -2.56 -20.57
CA ARG A 69 16.19 -2.38 -21.28
C ARG A 69 15.71 -0.93 -21.20
N ASN A 70 15.84 -0.28 -20.05
CA ASN A 70 15.46 1.12 -19.88
C ASN A 70 16.31 2.04 -20.77
N LEU A 71 17.63 1.81 -20.81
CA LEU A 71 18.53 2.54 -21.69
C LEU A 71 18.20 2.31 -23.17
N GLN A 72 17.99 1.06 -23.60
CA GLN A 72 17.64 0.73 -24.97
C GLN A 72 16.31 1.38 -25.40
N ARG A 73 15.29 1.34 -24.53
CA ARG A 73 13.99 2.01 -24.78
C ARG A 73 14.11 3.52 -24.85
N TYR A 74 15.02 4.12 -24.08
CA TYR A 74 15.33 5.54 -24.22
C TYR A 74 15.97 5.85 -25.58
N LYS A 75 16.97 5.07 -26.00
CA LYS A 75 17.59 5.23 -27.32
C LYS A 75 16.57 5.12 -28.46
N GLN A 76 15.74 4.07 -28.46
CA GLN A 76 14.68 3.88 -29.47
C GLN A 76 13.70 5.05 -29.53
N ARG A 77 13.24 5.55 -28.37
CA ARG A 77 12.35 6.72 -28.35
C ARG A 77 13.03 7.99 -28.83
N ARG A 78 14.31 8.19 -28.50
CA ARG A 78 15.07 9.36 -28.93
C ARG A 78 15.32 9.32 -30.43
N GLU A 79 15.63 8.15 -30.98
CA GLU A 79 15.81 7.91 -32.41
C GLU A 79 14.51 8.19 -33.18
N ALA A 80 13.38 7.62 -32.75
CA ALA A 80 12.07 7.89 -33.34
C ALA A 80 11.70 9.39 -33.31
N LEU A 81 12.01 10.09 -32.20
CA LEU A 81 11.79 11.53 -32.12
C LEU A 81 12.64 12.29 -33.14
N VAL A 82 13.94 11.97 -33.25
CA VAL A 82 14.83 12.62 -34.22
C VAL A 82 14.39 12.35 -35.66
N GLU A 83 13.93 11.14 -35.97
CA GLU A 83 13.42 10.78 -37.30
C GLU A 83 12.19 11.62 -37.67
N VAL A 84 11.21 11.74 -36.77
CA VAL A 84 10.02 12.57 -36.97
C VAL A 84 10.40 14.05 -37.14
N LEU A 85 11.30 14.56 -36.30
CA LEU A 85 11.75 15.96 -36.39
C LEU A 85 12.48 16.26 -37.72
N LYS A 86 13.24 15.31 -38.25
CA LYS A 86 13.86 15.43 -39.59
C LYS A 86 12.84 15.38 -40.72
N LYS A 87 11.87 14.47 -40.62
CA LYS A 87 10.80 14.31 -41.62
C LYS A 87 9.97 15.58 -41.78
N HIS A 88 9.75 16.32 -40.69
CA HIS A 88 9.03 17.60 -40.68
C HIS A 88 9.97 18.81 -40.82
N GLU A 89 11.25 18.60 -41.15
CA GLU A 89 12.24 19.66 -41.42
C GLU A 89 12.54 20.60 -40.23
N PHE A 90 12.27 20.18 -38.98
CA PHE A 90 12.62 20.99 -37.80
C PHE A 90 14.12 21.03 -37.58
N ILE A 91 14.80 19.99 -38.07
CA ILE A 91 16.24 19.79 -37.94
C ILE A 91 16.78 19.13 -39.21
N THR A 92 18.04 19.39 -39.50
CA THR A 92 18.79 18.74 -40.59
C THR A 92 19.69 17.64 -40.05
N ALA A 93 20.38 16.92 -40.94
CA ALA A 93 21.40 15.94 -40.54
C ALA A 93 22.61 16.58 -39.82
N GLY A 94 22.89 17.86 -40.10
CA GLY A 94 24.00 18.62 -39.50
C GLY A 94 23.62 19.40 -38.23
N THR A 95 22.34 19.52 -37.90
CA THR A 95 21.90 20.29 -36.73
C THR A 95 22.43 19.68 -35.43
N LEU A 96 23.05 20.52 -34.59
CA LEU A 96 23.58 20.11 -33.30
C LEU A 96 22.46 19.95 -32.27
N MET A 97 22.38 18.75 -31.68
CA MET A 97 21.33 18.33 -30.74
C MET A 97 21.68 18.55 -29.25
N SER A 98 22.82 19.19 -28.99
CA SER A 98 23.37 19.44 -27.66
C SER A 98 23.81 20.89 -27.55
N GLU A 99 23.83 21.41 -26.32
CA GLU A 99 24.47 22.68 -25.98
C GLU A 99 25.94 22.65 -26.41
N GLN A 100 26.35 23.59 -27.28
CA GLN A 100 27.71 23.66 -27.83
C GLN A 100 28.16 25.11 -27.96
N GLY A 101 29.37 25.39 -27.49
CA GLY A 101 29.99 26.71 -27.58
C GLY A 101 30.09 27.45 -26.26
N ASN A 102 30.45 28.72 -26.33
CA ASN A 102 30.61 29.57 -25.14
C ASN A 102 29.25 30.10 -24.67
N LYS A 103 29.04 30.17 -23.34
CA LYS A 103 27.82 30.69 -22.67
C LYS A 103 26.54 29.86 -22.88
N THR A 104 26.67 28.60 -23.30
CA THR A 104 25.53 27.68 -23.48
C THR A 104 25.08 26.99 -22.20
N THR A 105 25.72 27.24 -21.05
CA THR A 105 25.32 26.66 -19.77
C THR A 105 23.84 26.93 -19.49
N PHE A 106 23.07 25.86 -19.28
CA PHE A 106 21.62 25.91 -19.02
C PHE A 106 20.76 26.41 -20.19
N GLU A 107 21.30 26.53 -21.40
CA GLU A 107 20.56 26.94 -22.60
C GLU A 107 19.27 26.16 -22.78
N THR A 108 19.29 24.83 -22.63
CA THR A 108 18.08 24.01 -22.80
C THR A 108 17.02 24.31 -21.75
N TYR A 109 17.41 24.66 -20.52
CA TYR A 109 16.47 25.06 -19.47
C TYR A 109 15.89 26.44 -19.76
N ARG A 110 16.72 27.39 -20.21
CA ARG A 110 16.28 28.72 -20.68
C ARG A 110 15.30 28.62 -21.84
N LEU A 111 15.59 27.77 -22.83
CA LEU A 111 14.72 27.55 -23.97
C LEU A 111 13.38 26.94 -23.57
N ARG A 112 13.36 26.00 -22.61
CA ARG A 112 12.10 25.45 -22.07
C ARG A 112 11.25 26.53 -21.41
N ALA A 113 11.85 27.40 -20.61
CA ALA A 113 11.14 28.52 -19.98
C ALA A 113 10.66 29.53 -21.03
N LYS A 114 11.52 29.93 -21.96
CA LYS A 114 11.23 30.87 -23.03
C LYS A 114 10.11 30.41 -23.97
N ALA A 115 10.09 29.12 -24.34
CA ALA A 115 9.11 28.55 -25.28
C ALA A 115 7.65 28.63 -24.81
N VAL A 116 7.42 28.89 -23.53
CA VAL A 116 6.08 29.08 -22.94
C VAL A 116 5.54 30.49 -23.19
N GLU A 117 6.42 31.47 -23.39
CA GLU A 117 6.07 32.89 -23.41
C GLU A 117 6.36 33.55 -24.77
N GLU A 118 7.44 33.15 -25.41
CA GLU A 118 8.00 33.78 -26.62
C GLU A 118 8.22 32.75 -27.74
N GLU A 119 8.29 33.24 -28.98
CA GLU A 119 8.69 32.44 -30.14
C GLU A 119 10.13 31.94 -29.98
N ILE A 120 10.33 30.66 -30.28
CA ILE A 120 11.66 30.06 -30.46
C ILE A 120 11.74 29.39 -31.84
N SER A 121 12.95 29.25 -32.38
CA SER A 121 13.14 28.59 -33.67
C SER A 121 12.76 27.10 -33.61
N LEU A 122 12.45 26.50 -34.76
CA LEU A 122 12.16 25.06 -34.85
C LEU A 122 13.33 24.18 -34.38
N GLU A 123 14.57 24.62 -34.59
CA GLU A 123 15.76 23.91 -34.09
C GLU A 123 15.86 23.96 -32.56
N GLU A 124 15.58 25.11 -31.94
CA GLU A 124 15.50 25.25 -30.47
C GLU A 124 14.34 24.43 -29.90
N PHE A 125 13.20 24.43 -30.58
CA PHE A 125 12.03 23.63 -30.21
C PHE A 125 12.36 22.14 -30.22
N ALA A 126 13.10 21.67 -31.23
CA ALA A 126 13.59 20.30 -31.27
C ALA A 126 14.50 19.96 -30.07
N ARG A 127 15.37 20.88 -29.62
CA ARG A 127 16.19 20.70 -28.40
C ARG A 127 15.32 20.59 -27.14
N VAL A 128 14.30 21.43 -27.02
CA VAL A 128 13.31 21.37 -25.93
C VAL A 128 12.64 20.00 -25.88
N LEU A 129 12.11 19.51 -27.01
CA LEU A 129 11.47 18.20 -27.10
C LEU A 129 12.43 17.06 -26.76
N LEU A 130 13.68 17.13 -27.19
CA LEU A 130 14.72 16.14 -26.88
C LEU A 130 15.06 16.10 -25.38
N MET A 131 14.93 17.23 -24.67
CA MET A 131 15.12 17.31 -23.24
C MET A 131 13.95 16.69 -22.48
N ILE A 132 12.70 17.01 -22.85
CA ILE A 132 11.50 16.39 -22.28
C ILE A 132 11.51 14.87 -22.55
N ASN A 133 11.94 14.43 -23.73
CA ASN A 133 12.12 13.01 -24.07
C ASN A 133 13.09 12.29 -23.12
N LYS A 134 14.18 12.96 -22.73
CA LYS A 134 15.18 12.47 -21.76
C LYS A 134 14.64 12.47 -20.34
N LYS A 135 13.86 13.48 -19.96
CA LYS A 135 13.33 13.72 -18.62
C LYS A 135 11.80 13.87 -18.69
N ARG A 136 11.08 12.75 -18.68
CA ARG A 136 9.61 12.69 -18.90
C ARG A 136 8.78 12.42 -17.64
N GLY A 137 9.34 12.74 -16.48
CA GLY A 137 8.70 12.56 -15.17
C GLY A 137 8.47 11.12 -14.70
N TYR A 138 8.15 11.02 -13.41
CA TYR A 138 7.71 9.81 -12.73
C TYR A 138 6.24 9.52 -13.03
N LYS A 139 5.89 8.25 -13.30
CA LYS A 139 4.50 7.81 -13.46
C LYS A 139 4.20 6.82 -12.35
N SER A 140 3.22 7.18 -11.51
CA SER A 140 2.74 6.34 -10.42
C SER A 140 2.16 5.01 -10.93
N SER A 141 2.25 3.98 -10.09
CA SER A 141 1.54 2.71 -10.26
C SER A 141 0.85 2.31 -8.97
N ARG A 142 -0.47 2.13 -9.02
CA ARG A 142 -1.33 1.73 -7.88
C ARG A 142 -0.84 0.47 -7.15
N LYS A 143 -0.27 -0.49 -7.87
CA LYS A 143 0.16 -1.80 -7.33
C LYS A 143 1.57 -1.79 -6.73
N ALA A 144 2.31 -0.69 -6.85
CA ALA A 144 3.63 -0.55 -6.26
C ALA A 144 3.52 0.22 -4.94
N LYS A 145 3.04 -0.44 -3.87
CA LYS A 145 3.15 0.09 -2.51
C LYS A 145 4.48 -0.40 -1.93
N GLY A 146 5.51 0.45 -1.99
CA GLY A 146 6.72 0.25 -1.20
C GLY A 146 6.58 1.05 0.09
N ASP A 147 6.76 0.41 1.24
CA ASP A 147 6.68 1.10 2.55
C ASP A 147 7.71 2.25 2.68
N GLU A 148 8.78 2.24 1.88
CA GLU A 148 9.85 3.24 1.89
C GLU A 148 9.55 4.51 1.05
N ASP A 149 8.63 4.45 0.08
CA ASP A 149 8.44 5.54 -0.90
C ASP A 149 7.38 6.59 -0.49
N GLY A 150 6.61 6.32 0.58
CA GLY A 150 5.53 7.16 1.09
C GLY A 150 4.20 6.98 0.35
N VAL A 151 3.18 7.75 0.74
CA VAL A 151 1.84 7.73 0.11
C VAL A 151 1.70 8.92 -0.85
N LEU A 152 1.03 8.68 -1.98
CA LEU A 152 0.64 9.76 -2.90
C LEU A 152 -0.51 10.55 -2.31
N ILE A 153 -0.31 11.86 -2.17
CA ILE A 153 -1.35 12.78 -1.73
C ILE A 153 -1.99 13.40 -2.98
N ASP A 154 -3.26 13.07 -3.22
CA ASP A 154 -4.13 13.72 -4.21
C ASP A 154 -4.98 14.78 -3.51
N GLY A 155 -4.31 15.85 -3.05
CA GLY A 155 -4.90 16.88 -2.19
C GLY A 155 -5.06 18.24 -2.87
N MET A 156 -4.97 18.33 -4.21
CA MET A 156 -4.94 19.63 -4.91
C MET A 156 -6.19 20.48 -4.61
N ASP A 157 -7.37 19.87 -4.52
CA ASP A 157 -8.60 20.59 -4.18
C ASP A 157 -8.57 21.16 -2.75
N VAL A 158 -7.96 20.41 -1.81
CA VAL A 158 -7.74 20.86 -0.42
C VAL A 158 -6.73 22.00 -0.39
N ALA A 159 -5.62 21.88 -1.13
CA ALA A 159 -4.62 22.92 -1.21
C ALA A 159 -5.18 24.22 -1.81
N LYS A 160 -6.03 24.14 -2.84
CA LYS A 160 -6.73 25.31 -3.40
C LYS A 160 -7.58 25.97 -2.33
N LYS A 161 -8.37 25.18 -1.59
CA LYS A 161 -9.18 25.69 -0.50
C LYS A 161 -8.35 26.40 0.57
N LEU A 162 -7.23 25.81 0.99
CA LEU A 162 -6.32 26.43 1.96
C LEU A 162 -5.80 27.78 1.46
N TYR A 163 -5.43 27.86 0.18
CA TYR A 163 -4.91 29.09 -0.43
C TYR A 163 -5.99 30.16 -0.62
N ASP A 164 -7.14 29.80 -1.18
CA ASP A 164 -8.24 30.73 -1.50
C ASP A 164 -8.89 31.32 -0.23
N GLU A 165 -8.93 30.53 0.86
CA GLU A 165 -9.51 30.95 2.14
C GLU A 165 -8.45 31.46 3.15
N ASP A 166 -7.16 31.49 2.78
CA ASP A 166 -6.01 31.83 3.64
C ASP A 166 -5.99 31.06 4.98
N LEU A 167 -6.31 29.76 4.91
CA LEU A 167 -6.38 28.87 6.06
C LEU A 167 -5.11 28.02 6.18
N ASN A 168 -4.73 27.68 7.41
CA ASN A 168 -3.77 26.61 7.66
C ASN A 168 -4.44 25.23 7.84
N PRO A 169 -3.68 24.12 7.70
CA PRO A 169 -4.24 22.77 7.88
C PRO A 169 -4.97 22.56 9.22
N GLY A 170 -4.46 23.15 10.30
CA GLY A 170 -5.09 23.10 11.63
C GLY A 170 -6.47 23.77 11.67
N GLU A 171 -6.58 24.99 11.12
CA GLU A 171 -7.83 25.75 11.02
C GLU A 171 -8.87 25.03 10.15
N LEU A 172 -8.46 24.55 8.96
CA LEU A 172 -9.37 23.82 8.10
C LEU A 172 -9.87 22.54 8.79
N CYS A 173 -8.99 21.81 9.46
CA CYS A 173 -9.38 20.62 10.21
C CYS A 173 -10.35 20.95 11.35
N LEU A 174 -10.13 22.06 12.06
CA LEU A 174 -11.02 22.51 13.13
C LEU A 174 -12.41 22.84 12.56
N GLN A 175 -12.49 23.61 11.48
CA GLN A 175 -13.76 23.92 10.80
C GLN A 175 -14.50 22.65 10.35
N LEU A 176 -13.78 21.67 9.79
CA LEU A 176 -14.39 20.41 9.36
C LEU A 176 -14.92 19.59 10.55
N LEU A 177 -14.18 19.55 11.67
CA LEU A 177 -14.62 18.86 12.88
C LEU A 177 -15.81 19.57 13.54
N GLU A 178 -15.84 20.90 13.56
CA GLU A 178 -16.97 21.67 14.08
C GLU A 178 -18.22 21.52 13.20
N ALA A 179 -18.03 21.36 11.88
CA ALA A 179 -19.09 20.97 10.94
C ALA A 179 -19.52 19.49 11.05
N GLY A 180 -18.96 18.73 12.00
CA GLY A 180 -19.32 17.32 12.26
C GLY A 180 -18.67 16.30 11.33
N LYS A 181 -17.71 16.69 10.46
CA LYS A 181 -16.98 15.74 9.62
C LYS A 181 -15.91 15.02 10.43
N LYS A 182 -16.05 13.68 10.52
CA LYS A 182 -15.13 12.83 11.30
C LYS A 182 -13.78 12.60 10.61
N THR A 183 -13.78 12.55 9.28
CA THR A 183 -12.58 12.35 8.45
C THR A 183 -11.93 13.67 8.09
N LEU A 184 -10.61 13.72 8.21
CA LEU A 184 -9.81 14.88 7.83
C LEU A 184 -9.08 14.59 6.52
N PRO A 185 -8.85 15.62 5.69
CA PRO A 185 -8.06 15.47 4.48
C PRO A 185 -6.59 15.22 4.79
N ASP A 186 -5.88 14.62 3.83
CA ASP A 186 -4.43 14.55 3.84
C ASP A 186 -3.84 15.86 3.31
N PHE A 187 -2.73 16.31 3.91
CA PHE A 187 -2.07 17.57 3.57
C PHE A 187 -0.70 17.34 2.97
N TYR A 188 -0.32 18.23 2.06
CA TYR A 188 1.04 18.32 1.55
C TYR A 188 2.02 18.60 2.69
N ARG A 189 3.25 18.14 2.55
CA ARG A 189 4.27 18.32 3.59
C ARG A 189 4.63 19.79 3.74
N SER A 190 4.65 20.55 2.65
CA SER A 190 4.89 21.99 2.68
C SER A 190 3.87 22.73 3.55
N ASP A 191 2.56 22.45 3.38
CA ASP A 191 1.50 23.08 4.19
C ASP A 191 1.66 22.83 5.69
N LEU A 192 1.98 21.58 6.06
CA LEU A 192 2.19 21.20 7.44
C LEU A 192 3.46 21.83 8.02
N GLN A 193 4.51 21.97 7.21
CA GLN A 193 5.75 22.62 7.61
C GLN A 193 5.55 24.13 7.79
N ASP A 194 4.81 24.78 6.89
CA ASP A 194 4.49 26.21 6.97
C ASP A 194 3.68 26.51 8.23
N GLU A 195 2.71 25.66 8.56
CA GLU A 195 1.96 25.77 9.82
C GLU A 195 2.85 25.54 11.06
N PHE A 196 3.69 24.51 11.03
CA PHE A 196 4.66 24.27 12.11
C PHE A 196 5.55 25.49 12.33
N ASP A 197 6.03 26.10 11.25
CA ASP A 197 6.91 27.27 11.30
C ASP A 197 6.17 28.52 11.81
N LYS A 198 4.92 28.73 11.41
CA LYS A 198 4.07 29.81 11.95
C LYS A 198 3.89 29.66 13.46
N ILE A 199 3.51 28.46 13.91
CA ILE A 199 3.32 28.16 15.34
C ILE A 199 4.64 28.33 16.11
N TRP A 200 5.74 27.77 15.60
CA TRP A 200 7.06 27.88 16.23
C TRP A 200 7.49 29.33 16.38
N ASN A 201 7.37 30.13 15.32
CA ASN A 201 7.80 31.53 15.31
C ASN A 201 6.95 32.40 16.24
N PHE A 202 5.66 32.12 16.37
CA PHE A 202 4.79 32.83 17.31
C PHE A 202 5.13 32.49 18.76
N GLN A 203 5.23 31.20 19.11
CA GLN A 203 5.55 30.75 20.47
C GLN A 203 6.96 31.15 20.93
N LYS A 204 7.91 31.27 19.98
CA LYS A 204 9.27 31.78 20.24
C LYS A 204 9.30 33.17 20.86
N GLN A 205 8.27 34.00 20.66
CA GLN A 205 8.18 35.34 21.25
C GLN A 205 8.05 35.31 22.78
N PHE A 206 7.47 34.25 23.33
CA PHE A 206 7.22 34.12 24.77
C PHE A 206 8.33 33.33 25.48
N ASN A 207 8.82 32.26 24.85
CA ASN A 207 9.86 31.38 25.42
C ASN A 207 11.06 31.18 24.47
N PRO A 208 11.90 32.20 24.23
CA PRO A 208 13.00 32.11 23.25
C PRO A 208 14.02 31.00 23.53
N GLU A 209 14.29 30.67 24.79
CA GLU A 209 15.28 29.66 25.18
C GLU A 209 14.83 28.24 24.79
N SER A 210 13.55 27.92 24.99
CA SER A 210 12.98 26.62 24.59
C SER A 210 12.81 26.50 23.08
N PHE A 211 12.51 27.61 22.38
CA PHE A 211 12.28 27.67 20.93
C PHE A 211 13.53 28.13 20.16
N CYS A 212 14.68 27.54 20.47
CA CYS A 212 15.95 27.82 19.81
C CYS A 212 16.09 27.11 18.45
N ASP A 213 16.97 27.64 17.59
CA ASP A 213 17.15 27.13 16.22
C ASP A 213 17.76 25.72 16.22
N THR A 214 18.54 25.37 17.24
CA THR A 214 19.06 24.01 17.45
C THR A 214 17.93 23.01 17.72
N ALA A 215 16.99 23.34 18.61
CA ALA A 215 15.82 22.52 18.86
C ALA A 215 14.96 22.37 17.59
N LYS A 216 14.79 23.46 16.82
CA LYS A 216 14.02 23.45 15.57
C LYS A 216 14.61 22.48 14.54
N GLU A 217 15.93 22.49 14.35
CA GLU A 217 16.58 21.56 13.41
C GLU A 217 16.64 20.11 13.93
N GLU A 218 16.79 19.88 15.25
CA GLU A 218 16.75 18.52 15.79
C GLU A 218 15.38 17.86 15.61
N VAL A 219 14.31 18.63 15.76
CA VAL A 219 12.92 18.20 15.62
C VAL A 219 12.53 17.94 14.15
N ARG A 220 13.25 18.53 13.19
CA ARG A 220 12.94 18.43 11.77
C ARG A 220 12.96 16.99 11.26
N GLY A 221 11.84 16.56 10.66
CA GLY A 221 11.71 15.23 10.07
C GLY A 221 11.69 14.07 11.09
N LYS A 222 11.39 14.35 12.35
CA LYS A 222 11.22 13.34 13.40
C LYS A 222 9.77 12.89 13.50
N ASN A 223 9.56 11.66 13.96
CA ASN A 223 8.22 11.17 14.25
C ASN A 223 7.70 11.74 15.59
N ARG A 224 6.43 11.44 15.92
CA ARG A 224 5.77 11.94 17.14
C ARG A 224 6.57 11.66 18.41
N THR A 225 6.98 10.40 18.63
CA THR A 225 7.70 9.99 19.84
C THR A 225 9.07 10.66 19.95
N GLN A 226 9.82 10.69 18.85
CA GLN A 226 11.13 11.33 18.79
C GLN A 226 11.03 12.85 19.02
N THR A 227 10.02 13.50 18.45
CA THR A 227 9.76 14.92 18.65
C THR A 227 9.60 15.24 20.12
N TRP A 228 8.74 14.50 20.84
CA TRP A 228 8.53 14.71 22.27
C TRP A 228 9.82 14.55 23.08
N THR A 229 10.62 13.52 22.80
CA THR A 229 11.91 13.29 23.48
C THR A 229 12.93 14.40 23.25
N ILE A 230 12.88 15.06 22.08
CA ILE A 230 13.75 16.19 21.79
C ILE A 230 13.23 17.43 22.53
N LEU A 231 11.94 17.73 22.41
CA LEU A 231 11.32 18.85 23.10
C LEU A 231 11.52 18.77 24.63
N SER A 232 11.44 17.57 25.22
CA SER A 232 11.66 17.39 26.67
C SER A 232 13.05 17.79 27.16
N LYS A 233 14.05 17.88 26.26
CA LYS A 233 15.39 18.36 26.61
C LYS A 233 15.48 19.88 26.67
N TYR A 234 14.71 20.56 25.82
CA TYR A 234 14.79 22.01 25.62
C TYR A 234 13.67 22.78 26.35
N PHE A 235 12.53 22.15 26.58
CA PHE A 235 11.35 22.79 27.16
C PHE A 235 11.47 22.73 28.68
N VAL A 236 12.18 23.73 29.19
CA VAL A 236 12.38 24.02 30.61
C VAL A 236 11.82 25.40 30.87
N TRP A 237 10.99 25.55 31.91
CA TRP A 237 10.44 26.84 32.31
C TRP A 237 10.46 26.98 33.82
N THR A 238 10.46 28.22 34.31
CA THR A 238 10.46 28.52 35.74
C THR A 238 9.18 29.22 36.12
N GLU A 239 8.47 28.70 37.11
CA GLU A 239 7.32 29.38 37.73
C GLU A 239 7.68 29.77 39.17
N GLY A 240 7.21 30.95 39.58
CA GLY A 240 7.32 31.40 40.97
C GLY A 240 6.31 30.66 41.84
N ASP A 241 6.79 29.82 42.74
CA ASP A 241 5.98 29.04 43.67
C ASP A 241 5.97 29.78 45.01
N SER A 242 4.78 30.14 45.49
CA SER A 242 4.60 30.77 46.80
C SER A 242 4.49 29.69 47.87
N VAL A 243 5.61 29.39 48.53
CA VAL A 243 5.67 28.36 49.58
C VAL A 243 5.53 29.04 50.94
N TRP A 244 4.52 28.64 51.70
CA TRP A 244 4.34 29.12 53.06
C TRP A 244 5.45 28.58 53.97
N ASN A 245 6.30 29.46 54.50
CA ASN A 245 7.32 29.09 55.47
C ASN A 245 6.70 29.07 56.88
N ASN A 246 6.56 27.87 57.46
CA ASN A 246 5.99 27.66 58.80
C ASN A 246 6.85 28.24 59.94
N GLU A 247 8.16 28.43 59.73
CA GLU A 247 9.08 28.94 60.76
C GLU A 247 9.08 30.47 60.86
N GLU A 248 8.96 31.15 59.71
CA GLU A 248 9.00 32.62 59.63
C GLU A 248 7.61 33.27 59.47
N ALA A 249 6.55 32.47 59.39
CA ALA A 249 5.16 32.90 59.17
C ALA A 249 5.02 33.88 57.99
N ARG A 250 5.79 33.65 56.92
CA ARG A 250 5.80 34.44 55.70
C ARG A 250 5.79 33.54 54.48
N THR A 251 5.18 34.04 53.41
CA THR A 251 5.22 33.42 52.09
C THR A 251 6.59 33.67 51.46
N GLU A 252 7.37 32.61 51.23
CA GLU A 252 8.60 32.67 50.45
C GLU A 252 8.28 32.44 48.98
N GLU A 253 8.78 33.30 48.10
CA GLU A 253 8.76 33.05 46.66
C GLU A 253 9.98 32.19 46.29
N ARG A 254 9.75 30.94 45.90
CA ARG A 254 10.80 30.05 45.39
C ARG A 254 10.59 29.85 43.89
N ILE A 255 11.65 30.07 43.11
CA ILE A 255 11.63 29.79 41.68
C ILE A 255 11.84 28.28 41.49
N LYS A 256 10.82 27.60 40.95
CA LYS A 256 10.89 26.16 40.70
C LYS A 256 10.99 25.88 39.20
N GLU A 257 11.97 25.07 38.82
CA GLU A 257 12.20 24.65 37.43
C GLU A 257 11.28 23.47 37.08
N TYR A 258 10.49 23.63 36.03
CA TYR A 258 9.60 22.63 35.48
C TYR A 258 10.11 22.12 34.13
N LYS A 259 9.82 20.85 33.85
CA LYS A 259 10.16 20.13 32.60
C LYS A 259 8.93 19.38 32.11
N LEU A 260 8.95 18.95 30.86
CA LEU A 260 7.87 18.13 30.31
C LEU A 260 7.74 16.78 31.05
N VAL A 261 6.57 16.54 31.64
CA VAL A 261 6.16 15.30 32.32
C VAL A 261 4.94 14.67 31.62
N GLY A 262 4.17 15.47 30.87
CA GLY A 262 2.97 15.05 30.15
C GLY A 262 1.66 15.28 30.92
N ILE A 263 0.65 15.82 30.24
CA ILE A 263 -0.67 16.12 30.83
C ILE A 263 -1.59 14.90 30.80
N LYS A 264 -2.24 14.58 31.92
CA LYS A 264 -3.35 13.62 31.98
C LYS A 264 -4.60 14.20 31.31
N ARG A 265 -5.11 13.51 30.30
CA ARG A 265 -6.32 13.92 29.56
C ARG A 265 -7.57 13.23 30.06
N THR A 266 -8.65 13.99 30.13
CA THR A 266 -10.00 13.52 30.46
C THR A 266 -10.81 13.15 29.21
N THR A 267 -10.53 13.81 28.08
CA THR A 267 -11.19 13.61 26.78
C THR A 267 -10.69 12.35 26.07
N LYS A 268 -11.56 11.67 25.31
CA LYS A 268 -11.23 10.45 24.53
C LYS A 268 -11.79 10.51 23.12
N GLY A 269 -11.10 9.89 22.17
CA GLY A 269 -11.60 9.69 20.80
C GLY A 269 -11.84 11.00 20.03
N TYR A 270 -13.09 11.25 19.64
CA TYR A 270 -13.47 12.43 18.84
C TYR A 270 -13.23 13.75 19.59
N GLU A 271 -13.59 13.81 20.87
CA GLU A 271 -13.42 15.02 21.69
C GLU A 271 -11.94 15.37 21.86
N GLN A 272 -11.10 14.35 22.03
CA GLN A 272 -9.65 14.52 22.12
C GLN A 272 -9.06 15.02 20.80
N LYS A 273 -9.59 14.55 19.67
CA LYS A 273 -9.21 15.02 18.34
C LYS A 273 -9.60 16.49 18.15
N LEU A 274 -10.81 16.87 18.52
CA LEU A 274 -11.28 18.27 18.47
C LEU A 274 -10.42 19.18 19.36
N GLU A 275 -10.13 18.76 20.58
CA GLU A 275 -9.25 19.47 21.51
C GLU A 275 -7.85 19.70 20.93
N ASN A 276 -7.25 18.70 20.29
CA ASN A 276 -5.95 18.84 19.63
C ASN A 276 -5.94 19.92 18.56
N TYR A 277 -6.98 19.96 17.72
CA TYR A 277 -7.08 20.96 16.65
C TYR A 277 -7.41 22.35 17.21
N ARG A 278 -8.18 22.46 18.29
CA ARG A 278 -8.36 23.72 19.01
C ARG A 278 -7.03 24.28 19.52
N TRP A 279 -6.22 23.45 20.20
CA TRP A 279 -4.90 23.86 20.67
C TRP A 279 -3.96 24.23 19.52
N ARG A 280 -4.04 23.51 18.40
CA ARG A 280 -3.26 23.80 17.19
C ARG A 280 -3.57 25.19 16.62
N VAL A 281 -4.85 25.58 16.59
CA VAL A 281 -5.28 26.92 16.16
C VAL A 281 -4.92 27.98 17.20
N GLN A 282 -5.18 27.75 18.48
CA GLN A 282 -4.82 28.69 19.56
C GLN A 282 -3.31 28.97 19.59
N ALA A 283 -2.47 28.00 19.23
CA ALA A 283 -1.02 28.15 19.20
C ALA A 283 -0.52 29.22 18.22
N LEU A 284 -1.37 29.71 17.31
CA LEU A 284 -1.05 30.77 16.36
C LEU A 284 -1.26 32.18 16.90
N SER A 285 -2.06 32.33 17.97
CA SER A 285 -2.50 33.64 18.47
C SER A 285 -2.39 33.80 19.99
N GLU A 286 -2.24 32.72 20.75
CA GLU A 286 -2.20 32.73 22.21
C GLU A 286 -0.92 32.07 22.76
N GLN A 287 -0.39 32.57 23.88
CA GLN A 287 0.72 31.90 24.59
C GLN A 287 0.18 30.62 25.24
N LEU A 288 0.70 29.46 24.82
CA LEU A 288 0.27 28.17 25.36
C LEU A 288 1.26 27.60 26.37
N ASN A 289 0.74 26.77 27.28
CA ASN A 289 1.57 26.01 28.21
C ASN A 289 2.56 25.11 27.44
N PRO A 290 3.85 25.05 27.83
CA PRO A 290 4.89 24.19 27.23
C PRO A 290 4.46 22.74 26.94
N GLU A 291 3.64 22.15 27.80
CA GLU A 291 3.11 20.79 27.63
C GLU A 291 2.08 20.69 26.49
N ILE A 292 1.19 21.67 26.40
CA ILE A 292 0.15 21.74 25.35
C ILE A 292 0.83 21.94 24.00
N ILE A 293 1.78 22.86 23.92
CA ILE A 293 2.49 23.13 22.66
C ILE A 293 3.38 21.95 22.25
N ALA A 294 3.98 21.22 23.20
CA ALA A 294 4.70 19.98 22.88
C ALA A 294 3.77 18.92 22.25
N ILE A 295 2.51 18.84 22.69
CA ILE A 295 1.50 17.98 22.07
C ILE A 295 1.14 18.45 20.66
N VAL A 296 0.99 19.76 20.44
CA VAL A 296 0.71 20.30 19.10
C VAL A 296 1.88 19.98 18.14
N LEU A 297 3.11 20.30 18.52
CA LEU A 297 4.29 20.10 17.68
C LEU A 297 4.55 18.62 17.37
N GLN A 298 4.36 17.71 18.33
CA GLN A 298 4.54 16.27 18.08
C GLN A 298 3.48 15.70 17.12
N GLU A 299 2.24 16.21 17.15
CA GLU A 299 1.17 15.74 16.25
C GLU A 299 1.41 16.27 14.83
N ILE A 300 1.79 17.55 14.68
CA ILE A 300 2.14 18.12 13.38
C ILE A 300 3.34 17.37 12.78
N ASN A 301 4.41 17.13 13.56
CA ASN A 301 5.54 16.35 13.07
C ASN A 301 5.21 14.90 12.78
N GLY A 302 4.29 14.28 13.53
CA GLY A 302 3.75 12.98 13.19
C GLY A 302 3.12 12.97 11.79
N GLN A 303 2.33 14.00 11.46
CA GLN A 303 1.74 14.17 10.14
C GLN A 303 2.79 14.46 9.06
N ILE A 304 3.77 15.34 9.32
CA ILE A 304 4.90 15.62 8.42
C ILE A 304 5.71 14.36 8.14
N SER A 305 5.98 13.55 9.17
CA SER A 305 6.73 12.30 9.02
C SER A 305 5.94 11.27 8.21
N ALA A 306 4.61 11.22 8.37
CA ALA A 306 3.76 10.33 7.58
C ALA A 306 3.69 10.74 6.09
N SER A 307 3.77 12.04 5.79
CA SER A 307 3.86 12.58 4.42
C SER A 307 5.31 12.67 3.90
N SER A 308 6.31 12.38 4.75
CA SER A 308 7.72 12.41 4.37
C SER A 308 8.11 11.15 3.59
N GLY A 309 8.05 11.28 2.27
CA GLY A 309 8.51 10.24 1.35
C GLY A 309 8.93 10.84 0.02
N TYR A 310 9.58 10.01 -0.80
CA TYR A 310 9.94 10.40 -2.16
C TYR A 310 8.70 10.83 -2.96
N LEU A 311 7.58 10.15 -2.79
CA LEU A 311 6.32 10.48 -3.46
C LEU A 311 5.69 11.78 -2.94
N GLY A 312 5.72 12.03 -1.62
CA GLY A 312 5.28 13.29 -1.02
C GLY A 312 6.05 14.50 -1.57
N ALA A 313 7.37 14.39 -1.69
CA ALA A 313 8.21 15.45 -2.24
C ALA A 313 7.99 15.70 -3.75
N ILE A 314 7.45 14.74 -4.50
CA ILE A 314 7.02 14.96 -5.90
C ILE A 314 5.67 15.70 -5.91
N SER A 315 4.75 15.30 -5.03
CA SER A 315 3.46 15.97 -4.82
C SER A 315 3.61 17.45 -4.45
N ASP A 316 4.47 17.79 -3.49
CA ASP A 316 4.71 19.18 -3.10
C ASP A 316 5.20 20.04 -4.28
N ARG A 317 6.10 19.51 -5.11
CA ARG A 317 6.62 20.26 -6.26
C ARG A 317 5.57 20.45 -7.35
N SER A 318 4.70 19.48 -7.57
CA SER A 318 3.56 19.63 -8.50
C SER A 318 2.58 20.70 -7.98
N LYS A 319 2.35 20.76 -6.66
CA LYS A 319 1.60 21.83 -6.01
C LYS A 319 2.24 23.20 -6.24
N GLU A 320 3.55 23.35 -6.00
CA GLU A 320 4.28 24.60 -6.23
C GLU A 320 4.17 25.10 -7.67
N LEU A 321 4.28 24.20 -8.65
CA LEU A 321 4.11 24.54 -10.07
C LEU A 321 2.71 25.11 -10.35
N PHE A 322 1.68 24.48 -9.78
CA PHE A 322 0.29 24.89 -9.97
C PHE A 322 0.03 26.31 -9.43
N PHE A 323 0.39 26.59 -8.17
CA PHE A 323 0.14 27.89 -7.54
C PHE A 323 0.99 29.02 -8.11
N ASN A 324 2.22 28.73 -8.52
CA ASN A 324 3.07 29.73 -9.16
C ASN A 324 2.73 29.95 -10.65
N HIS A 325 1.76 29.19 -11.20
CA HIS A 325 1.45 29.16 -12.64
C HIS A 325 2.68 28.92 -13.52
N GLN A 326 3.57 28.03 -13.07
CA GLN A 326 4.83 27.73 -13.75
C GLN A 326 4.82 26.32 -14.33
N THR A 327 5.47 26.18 -15.48
CA THR A 327 5.86 24.87 -16.02
C THR A 327 7.12 24.34 -15.34
N VAL A 328 7.40 23.04 -15.50
CA VAL A 328 8.64 22.42 -14.98
C VAL A 328 9.89 23.14 -15.51
N GLY A 329 9.86 23.61 -16.77
CA GLY A 329 10.94 24.38 -17.38
C GLY A 329 11.19 25.71 -16.69
N GLN A 330 10.13 26.52 -16.50
CA GLN A 330 10.20 27.82 -15.80
C GLN A 330 10.67 27.68 -14.36
N SER A 331 10.13 26.72 -13.61
CA SER A 331 10.51 26.49 -12.20
C SER A 331 11.99 26.11 -12.06
N LEU A 332 12.47 25.15 -12.87
CA LEU A 332 13.88 24.74 -12.85
C LEU A 332 14.82 25.87 -13.28
N MET A 333 14.38 26.74 -14.20
CA MET A 333 15.15 27.90 -14.61
C MET A 333 15.23 28.95 -13.49
N SER A 334 14.10 29.25 -12.83
CA SER A 334 14.06 30.19 -11.70
C SER A 334 14.96 29.75 -10.53
N GLU A 335 15.05 28.45 -10.26
CA GLU A 335 16.00 27.92 -9.27
C GLU A 335 17.47 28.19 -9.66
N LEU A 336 17.80 28.05 -10.94
CA LEU A 336 19.14 28.33 -11.46
C LEU A 336 19.46 29.82 -11.47
N ASP A 337 18.47 30.68 -11.73
CA ASP A 337 18.63 32.13 -11.65
C ASP A 337 18.93 32.57 -10.20
N LYS A 338 18.29 31.93 -9.22
CA LYS A 338 18.56 32.17 -7.78
C LYS A 338 19.91 31.61 -7.34
N ASN A 339 20.26 30.41 -7.78
CA ASN A 339 21.53 29.76 -7.44
C ASN A 339 22.06 28.95 -8.63
N PRO A 340 22.97 29.54 -9.45
CA PRO A 340 23.54 28.86 -10.62
C PRO A 340 24.34 27.60 -10.29
N ASN A 341 24.82 27.47 -9.04
CA ASN A 341 25.55 26.29 -8.56
C ASN A 341 24.62 25.26 -7.90
N GLY A 342 23.32 25.52 -7.86
CA GLY A 342 22.30 24.63 -7.33
C GLY A 342 22.19 23.35 -8.14
N SER A 343 22.19 22.20 -7.46
CA SER A 343 22.01 20.91 -8.14
C SER A 343 20.55 20.67 -8.49
N LEU A 344 20.26 20.49 -9.78
CA LEU A 344 18.96 19.99 -10.26
C LEU A 344 18.90 18.45 -10.30
N ARG A 345 19.96 17.76 -9.83
CA ARG A 345 20.01 16.30 -9.82
C ARG A 345 19.01 15.75 -8.81
N ASN A 346 18.30 14.69 -9.18
CA ASN A 346 17.27 14.03 -8.37
C ASN A 346 16.01 14.87 -8.07
N LYS A 347 15.84 16.03 -8.71
CA LYS A 347 14.55 16.75 -8.73
C LYS A 347 13.61 16.09 -9.74
N VAL A 348 12.69 15.25 -9.26
CA VAL A 348 11.83 14.41 -10.12
C VAL A 348 10.38 14.90 -10.10
N PHE A 349 9.82 15.35 -11.20
CA PHE A 349 8.42 15.79 -11.27
C PHE A 349 7.50 14.65 -11.71
N TYR A 350 6.18 14.81 -11.56
CA TYR A 350 5.24 13.88 -12.14
C TYR A 350 5.29 13.94 -13.67
N ARG A 351 4.91 12.84 -14.30
CA ARG A 351 4.74 12.79 -15.75
C ARG A 351 3.67 13.77 -16.22
N GLN A 352 2.65 14.02 -15.41
CA GLN A 352 1.60 14.98 -15.73
C GLN A 352 2.17 16.40 -15.84
N ASP A 353 3.01 16.84 -14.89
CA ASP A 353 3.65 18.16 -14.96
C ASP A 353 4.45 18.38 -16.25
N TYR A 354 5.14 17.34 -16.74
CA TYR A 354 5.85 17.38 -18.03
C TYR A 354 4.91 17.33 -19.24
N LEU A 355 3.75 16.67 -19.13
CA LEU A 355 2.71 16.69 -20.17
C LEU A 355 2.10 18.08 -20.27
N ASP A 356 1.85 18.72 -19.14
CA ASP A 356 1.31 20.08 -19.07
C ASP A 356 2.31 21.08 -19.66
N GLU A 357 3.58 21.02 -19.26
CA GLU A 357 4.67 21.79 -19.89
C GLU A 357 4.71 21.57 -21.42
N PHE A 358 4.68 20.32 -21.88
CA PHE A 358 4.68 20.01 -23.31
C PHE A 358 3.48 20.62 -24.02
N ASN A 359 2.28 20.51 -23.45
CA ASN A 359 1.06 21.04 -24.06
C ASN A 359 1.10 22.57 -24.14
N THR A 360 1.50 23.25 -23.06
CA THR A 360 1.64 24.71 -23.02
C THR A 360 2.66 25.19 -24.05
N ILE A 361 3.84 24.57 -24.11
CA ILE A 361 4.87 24.87 -25.11
C ILE A 361 4.33 24.65 -26.53
N TRP A 362 3.67 23.52 -26.79
CA TRP A 362 3.14 23.21 -28.11
C TRP A 362 2.07 24.23 -28.56
N GLU A 363 1.12 24.54 -27.68
CA GLU A 363 0.03 25.47 -27.95
C GLU A 363 0.58 26.87 -28.24
N LYS A 364 1.53 27.34 -27.43
CA LYS A 364 2.17 28.63 -27.66
C LYS A 364 2.95 28.67 -28.97
N GLN A 365 3.79 27.67 -29.24
CA GLN A 365 4.63 27.66 -30.44
C GLN A 365 3.82 27.44 -31.72
N SER A 366 2.67 26.76 -31.67
CA SER A 366 1.77 26.57 -32.82
C SER A 366 1.17 27.87 -33.37
N LEU A 367 1.21 28.95 -32.59
CA LEU A 367 0.81 30.27 -33.04
C LEU A 367 1.82 30.88 -34.03
N TYR A 368 3.08 30.48 -33.94
CA TYR A 368 4.19 31.01 -34.74
C TYR A 368 4.58 30.04 -35.88
N HIS A 369 4.51 28.72 -35.63
CA HIS A 369 4.95 27.68 -36.55
C HIS A 369 3.78 26.85 -37.07
N LYS A 370 3.55 26.88 -38.40
CA LYS A 370 2.40 26.21 -39.06
C LYS A 370 2.56 24.69 -39.12
N GLU A 371 3.79 24.21 -38.97
CA GLU A 371 4.17 22.81 -39.01
C GLU A 371 3.65 22.03 -37.78
N LEU A 372 3.29 22.73 -36.70
CA LEU A 372 2.85 22.16 -35.42
C LEU A 372 1.37 21.75 -35.45
N THR A 373 1.05 20.72 -36.24
CA THR A 373 -0.31 20.20 -36.39
C THR A 373 -0.77 19.34 -35.21
N VAL A 374 -2.09 19.11 -35.10
CA VAL A 374 -2.70 18.29 -34.04
C VAL A 374 -2.27 16.82 -34.17
N GLU A 375 -2.16 16.32 -35.40
CA GLU A 375 -1.70 14.96 -35.70
C GLU A 375 -0.25 14.77 -35.25
N LEU A 376 0.61 15.76 -35.53
CA LEU A 376 2.01 15.73 -35.12
C LEU A 376 2.14 15.83 -33.58
N LYS A 377 1.32 16.67 -32.93
CA LYS A 377 1.25 16.74 -31.45
C LYS A 377 0.99 15.36 -30.87
N LYS A 378 0.00 14.63 -31.42
CA LYS A 378 -0.37 13.30 -30.95
C LYS A 378 0.75 12.27 -31.16
N GLU A 379 1.39 12.28 -32.32
CA GLU A 379 2.52 11.40 -32.62
C GLU A 379 3.68 11.64 -31.65
N ILE A 380 4.13 12.89 -31.53
CA ILE A 380 5.27 13.24 -30.66
C ILE A 380 4.94 13.01 -29.18
N ARG A 381 3.78 13.46 -28.70
CA ARG A 381 3.40 13.37 -27.29
C ARG A 381 3.10 11.94 -26.87
N ASP A 382 2.13 11.30 -27.53
CA ASP A 382 1.47 10.10 -27.01
C ASP A 382 2.17 8.81 -27.47
N ILE A 383 2.73 8.82 -28.68
CA ILE A 383 3.37 7.64 -29.28
C ILE A 383 4.88 7.61 -28.98
N ILE A 384 5.55 8.77 -28.94
CA ILE A 384 7.01 8.85 -28.81
C ILE A 384 7.47 9.22 -27.40
N ILE A 385 7.15 10.42 -26.90
CA ILE A 385 7.74 10.95 -25.66
C ILE A 385 7.17 10.23 -24.43
N PHE A 386 5.86 10.24 -24.26
CA PHE A 386 5.20 9.77 -23.03
C PHE A 386 4.73 8.32 -23.08
N TYR A 387 4.89 7.64 -24.23
CA TYR A 387 4.58 6.23 -24.37
C TYR A 387 5.38 5.35 -23.38
N GLN A 388 4.67 4.50 -22.65
CA GLN A 388 5.25 3.48 -21.78
C GLN A 388 4.59 2.14 -22.06
N ARG A 389 5.41 1.11 -22.30
CA ARG A 389 4.93 -0.27 -22.44
C ARG A 389 4.26 -0.70 -21.14
N ARG A 390 3.12 -1.40 -21.27
CA ARG A 390 2.44 -2.04 -20.14
C ARG A 390 3.35 -3.08 -19.48
N LEU A 391 3.02 -3.44 -18.24
CA LEU A 391 3.69 -4.53 -17.55
C LEU A 391 3.58 -5.81 -18.39
N LYS A 392 4.67 -6.58 -18.46
CA LYS A 392 4.64 -7.84 -19.19
C LYS A 392 3.77 -8.80 -18.40
N SER A 393 2.77 -9.38 -19.06
CA SER A 393 1.95 -10.45 -18.48
C SER A 393 2.83 -11.57 -17.93
N GLN A 394 2.63 -11.87 -16.64
CA GLN A 394 3.28 -12.99 -15.94
C GLN A 394 2.35 -14.21 -15.82
N LYS A 395 1.25 -14.28 -16.60
CA LYS A 395 0.30 -15.41 -16.57
C LYS A 395 0.97 -16.77 -16.80
N GLY A 396 2.11 -16.79 -17.49
CA GLY A 396 2.90 -18.00 -17.71
C GLY A 396 3.66 -18.50 -16.46
N LEU A 397 3.90 -17.64 -15.47
CA LEU A 397 4.54 -18.02 -14.20
C LEU A 397 3.55 -18.63 -13.21
N ILE A 398 2.24 -18.46 -13.43
CA ILE A 398 1.20 -19.06 -12.61
C ILE A 398 1.22 -20.57 -12.83
N SER A 399 1.28 -21.34 -11.74
CA SER A 399 1.27 -22.81 -11.79
C SER A 399 0.00 -23.36 -12.44
N THR A 400 0.09 -24.55 -13.01
CA THR A 400 -1.07 -25.33 -13.44
C THR A 400 -1.64 -26.11 -12.26
N CYS A 401 -2.96 -26.26 -12.22
CA CYS A 401 -3.64 -27.07 -11.22
C CYS A 401 -3.29 -28.55 -11.40
N GLU A 402 -2.95 -29.23 -10.30
CA GLU A 402 -2.52 -30.64 -10.30
C GLU A 402 -3.60 -31.60 -10.81
N PHE A 403 -4.88 -31.31 -10.54
CA PHE A 403 -6.02 -32.15 -10.96
C PHE A 403 -6.56 -31.85 -12.36
N GLU A 404 -6.19 -30.71 -12.95
CA GLU A 404 -6.71 -30.25 -14.25
C GLU A 404 -5.57 -30.01 -15.25
N GLN A 405 -4.48 -30.78 -15.12
CA GLN A 405 -3.33 -30.76 -16.03
C GLN A 405 -3.19 -32.05 -16.83
N ARG A 406 -2.68 -31.91 -18.06
CA ARG A 406 -2.35 -33.02 -18.95
C ARG A 406 -1.01 -32.77 -19.62
N GLU A 407 -0.26 -33.84 -19.84
CA GLU A 407 0.99 -33.80 -20.57
C GLU A 407 0.75 -33.97 -22.06
N ILE A 408 1.31 -33.06 -22.85
CA ILE A 408 1.28 -33.14 -24.31
C ILE A 408 2.73 -33.09 -24.81
N ILE A 409 3.07 -34.01 -25.70
CA ILE A 409 4.36 -33.99 -26.39
C ILE A 409 4.27 -32.95 -27.50
N VAL A 410 5.09 -31.92 -27.41
CA VAL A 410 5.19 -30.86 -28.43
C VAL A 410 6.55 -30.95 -29.09
N GLU A 411 6.57 -31.00 -30.41
CA GLU A 411 7.80 -30.91 -31.18
C GLU A 411 8.19 -29.44 -31.34
N LYS A 412 9.35 -29.07 -30.80
CA LYS A 412 9.87 -27.71 -30.92
C LYS A 412 11.35 -27.79 -31.27
N ASP A 413 11.73 -27.17 -32.39
CA ASP A 413 13.09 -27.17 -32.93
C ASP A 413 13.62 -28.60 -33.20
N GLY A 414 12.77 -29.49 -33.75
CA GLY A 414 13.12 -30.89 -34.07
C GLY A 414 13.34 -31.81 -32.86
N LYS A 415 12.99 -31.36 -31.65
CA LYS A 415 13.08 -32.16 -30.41
C LYS A 415 11.71 -32.30 -29.75
N ARG A 416 11.35 -33.54 -29.40
CA ARG A 416 10.15 -33.85 -28.61
C ARG A 416 10.33 -33.33 -27.18
N LYS A 417 9.47 -32.42 -26.74
CA LYS A 417 9.44 -31.92 -25.36
C LYS A 417 8.07 -32.14 -24.75
N THR A 418 8.03 -32.73 -23.56
CA THR A 418 6.80 -32.83 -22.77
C THR A 418 6.43 -31.46 -22.24
N LYS A 419 5.19 -31.02 -22.49
CA LYS A 419 4.64 -29.77 -21.99
C LYS A 419 3.35 -30.05 -21.23
N ILE A 420 3.30 -29.58 -19.99
CA ILE A 420 2.10 -29.61 -19.16
C ILE A 420 1.17 -28.48 -19.60
N ILE A 421 -0.07 -28.83 -19.94
CA ILE A 421 -1.14 -27.90 -20.29
C ILE A 421 -2.32 -28.17 -19.37
N GLY A 422 -2.89 -27.13 -18.79
CA GLY A 422 -4.00 -27.26 -17.85
C GLY A 422 -4.56 -25.92 -17.40
N CYS A 423 -5.65 -25.98 -16.64
CA CYS A 423 -6.21 -24.81 -15.98
C CYS A 423 -5.18 -24.23 -14.99
N LYS A 424 -5.08 -22.90 -14.93
CA LYS A 424 -4.22 -22.21 -13.96
C LYS A 424 -4.83 -22.25 -12.57
N VAL A 425 -3.95 -22.22 -11.56
CA VAL A 425 -4.38 -22.10 -10.17
C VAL A 425 -5.11 -20.78 -9.93
N ILE A 426 -6.10 -20.80 -9.05
CA ILE A 426 -6.95 -19.65 -8.73
C ILE A 426 -6.18 -18.66 -7.83
N PRO A 427 -6.35 -17.33 -8.00
CA PRO A 427 -5.78 -16.38 -7.06
C PRO A 427 -6.44 -16.53 -5.69
N ARG A 428 -5.67 -16.35 -4.61
CA ARG A 428 -6.20 -16.47 -3.24
C ARG A 428 -7.27 -15.43 -2.95
N SER A 429 -7.20 -14.26 -3.57
CA SER A 429 -8.21 -13.23 -3.41
C SER A 429 -9.57 -13.57 -4.03
N HIS A 430 -9.65 -14.59 -4.89
CA HIS A 430 -10.89 -14.94 -5.57
C HIS A 430 -12.00 -15.34 -4.57
N PRO A 431 -13.25 -14.88 -4.74
CA PRO A 431 -14.35 -15.20 -3.82
C PRO A 431 -14.53 -16.70 -3.59
N LEU A 432 -14.59 -17.48 -4.68
CA LEU A 432 -14.61 -18.96 -4.64
C LEU A 432 -13.45 -19.58 -3.83
N PHE A 433 -12.23 -19.03 -3.91
CA PHE A 433 -11.11 -19.57 -3.13
C PHE A 433 -11.26 -19.28 -1.64
N GLN A 434 -11.73 -18.07 -1.29
CA GLN A 434 -11.92 -17.70 0.11
C GLN A 434 -12.99 -18.58 0.77
N GLU A 435 -14.12 -18.80 0.09
CA GLU A 435 -15.17 -19.69 0.56
C GLU A 435 -14.68 -21.14 0.69
N PHE A 436 -14.04 -21.69 -0.36
CA PHE A 436 -13.48 -23.04 -0.33
C PHE A 436 -12.50 -23.25 0.83
N LYS A 437 -11.61 -22.28 1.07
CA LYS A 437 -10.63 -22.32 2.18
C LYS A 437 -11.33 -22.34 3.55
N ILE A 438 -12.39 -21.56 3.72
CA ILE A 438 -13.18 -21.54 4.96
C ILE A 438 -13.80 -22.92 5.18
N TRP A 439 -14.53 -23.44 4.20
CA TRP A 439 -15.18 -24.76 4.31
C TRP A 439 -14.20 -25.91 4.55
N GLN A 440 -13.04 -25.89 3.87
CA GLN A 440 -11.97 -26.84 4.13
C GLN A 440 -11.55 -26.79 5.60
N THR A 441 -11.30 -25.59 6.13
CA THR A 441 -10.89 -25.41 7.52
C THR A 441 -11.98 -25.89 8.48
N LEU A 442 -13.24 -25.50 8.25
CA LEU A 442 -14.39 -25.85 9.10
C LEU A 442 -14.67 -27.36 9.13
N ASN A 443 -14.44 -28.07 8.03
CA ASN A 443 -14.55 -29.52 7.98
C ASN A 443 -13.48 -30.22 8.83
N ASP A 444 -12.31 -29.60 8.99
CA ASP A 444 -11.20 -30.12 9.79
C ASP A 444 -11.27 -29.68 11.27
N VAL A 445 -12.23 -28.80 11.66
CA VAL A 445 -12.37 -28.36 13.06
C VAL A 445 -12.90 -29.50 13.91
N GLU A 446 -12.14 -29.83 14.95
CA GLU A 446 -12.50 -30.80 15.98
C GLU A 446 -12.64 -30.07 17.33
N VAL A 447 -13.77 -30.31 17.99
CA VAL A 447 -14.07 -29.84 19.36
C VAL A 447 -13.81 -31.00 20.30
N TYR A 448 -13.12 -30.77 21.41
CA TYR A 448 -12.87 -31.78 22.44
C TYR A 448 -12.90 -31.21 23.84
N VAL A 449 -13.14 -32.07 24.83
CA VAL A 449 -13.13 -31.68 26.25
C VAL A 449 -11.69 -31.47 26.73
N ALA A 450 -11.41 -30.32 27.33
CA ALA A 450 -10.05 -29.88 27.68
C ALA A 450 -9.38 -30.73 28.78
N ASP A 451 -10.15 -31.51 29.56
CA ASP A 451 -9.63 -32.25 30.71
C ASP A 451 -9.16 -33.67 30.38
N ARG A 452 -7.83 -33.87 30.40
CA ARG A 452 -7.15 -35.17 30.37
C ARG A 452 -6.55 -35.56 31.73
N ARG A 453 -7.16 -35.16 32.85
CA ARG A 453 -6.85 -35.74 34.16
C ARG A 453 -8.13 -36.24 34.84
N THR A 454 -8.13 -37.54 35.17
CA THR A 454 -9.19 -38.32 35.87
C THR A 454 -10.50 -38.51 35.07
N LYS A 455 -10.76 -39.64 34.39
CA LYS A 455 -10.93 -40.99 34.95
C LYS A 455 -10.70 -42.07 33.88
N ARG A 456 -9.66 -42.88 34.05
CA ARG A 456 -9.73 -44.31 33.70
C ARG A 456 -10.32 -45.04 34.91
N LYS A 457 -11.32 -45.92 34.70
CA LYS A 457 -12.23 -46.60 35.67
C LYS A 457 -13.42 -45.71 36.05
N GLN A 458 -14.68 -46.04 35.87
CA GLN A 458 -15.54 -47.25 35.75
C GLN A 458 -16.77 -46.77 34.91
N ASP A 459 -17.57 -47.52 34.18
CA ASP A 459 -17.93 -48.93 34.17
C ASP A 459 -18.47 -49.24 32.76
N ARG A 460 -18.20 -50.44 32.26
CA ARG A 460 -19.02 -51.05 31.22
C ARG A 460 -20.41 -51.32 31.82
N LYS A 461 -21.42 -50.52 31.50
CA LYS A 461 -22.81 -50.92 31.66
C LYS A 461 -23.64 -50.53 30.44
N SER A 462 -24.15 -51.59 29.82
CA SER A 462 -25.39 -51.66 29.05
C SER A 462 -25.48 -50.81 27.79
N THR A 463 -25.18 -51.45 26.67
CA THR A 463 -25.76 -51.18 25.36
C THR A 463 -27.30 -51.20 25.47
N THR A 464 -27.92 -50.05 25.70
CA THR A 464 -29.34 -49.85 25.40
C THR A 464 -29.45 -49.51 23.92
N LEU A 465 -30.14 -50.39 23.20
CA LEU A 465 -30.26 -50.45 21.75
C LEU A 465 -31.12 -49.32 21.12
N PHE A 466 -31.36 -48.21 21.82
CA PHE A 466 -32.25 -47.12 21.39
C PHE A 466 -31.90 -45.78 22.09
N SER A 467 -31.03 -44.95 21.51
CA SER A 467 -31.02 -43.49 21.66
C SER A 467 -30.20 -42.83 20.54
N ASP A 468 -30.83 -42.52 19.41
CA ASP A 468 -30.23 -41.76 18.30
C ASP A 468 -30.01 -40.25 18.64
N THR A 469 -29.88 -39.90 19.92
CA THR A 469 -29.91 -38.50 20.42
C THR A 469 -28.98 -38.26 21.62
N GLU A 470 -27.88 -39.02 21.76
CA GLU A 470 -26.79 -38.61 22.66
C GLU A 470 -25.68 -37.92 21.85
N ASP A 471 -25.34 -36.67 22.19
CA ASP A 471 -24.28 -35.91 21.51
C ASP A 471 -22.95 -36.68 21.62
N ILE A 472 -22.35 -36.99 20.47
CA ILE A 472 -21.08 -37.73 20.36
C ILE A 472 -19.98 -37.04 21.19
N LEU A 473 -20.06 -35.72 21.37
CA LEU A 473 -19.15 -34.97 22.24
C LEU A 473 -19.21 -35.43 23.71
N LEU A 474 -20.39 -35.81 24.21
CA LEU A 474 -20.60 -36.32 25.58
C LEU A 474 -20.15 -37.77 25.73
N VAL A 475 -20.21 -38.56 24.64
CA VAL A 475 -19.90 -39.99 24.65
C VAL A 475 -18.41 -40.26 24.40
N GLU A 476 -17.83 -39.61 23.39
CA GLU A 476 -16.45 -39.86 22.93
C GLU A 476 -15.45 -38.77 23.37
N GLY A 477 -15.94 -37.64 23.90
CA GLY A 477 -15.12 -36.52 24.38
C GLY A 477 -14.48 -35.67 23.28
N LYS A 478 -14.73 -35.99 22.00
CA LYS A 478 -14.30 -35.23 20.83
C LYS A 478 -15.21 -35.49 19.63
N ARG A 479 -15.45 -34.47 18.80
CA ARG A 479 -16.17 -34.61 17.52
C ARG A 479 -15.81 -33.50 16.54
N TYR A 480 -16.12 -33.72 15.27
CA TYR A 480 -16.13 -32.65 14.27
C TYR A 480 -17.38 -31.78 14.43
N LEU A 481 -17.35 -30.59 13.84
CA LEU A 481 -18.52 -29.70 13.80
C LEU A 481 -19.68 -30.33 13.02
N TYR A 482 -20.90 -30.10 13.50
CA TYR A 482 -22.13 -30.41 12.76
C TYR A 482 -22.33 -29.43 11.59
N GLN A 483 -23.16 -29.81 10.63
CA GLN A 483 -23.38 -29.00 9.44
C GLN A 483 -23.94 -27.60 9.76
N GLU A 484 -24.89 -27.50 10.69
CA GLU A 484 -25.46 -26.23 11.15
C GLU A 484 -24.42 -25.32 11.82
N GLU A 485 -23.52 -25.89 12.64
CA GLU A 485 -22.42 -25.17 13.28
C GLU A 485 -21.42 -24.63 12.23
N LYS A 486 -21.15 -25.42 11.18
CA LYS A 486 -20.29 -25.00 10.06
C LYS A 486 -20.93 -23.86 9.28
N GLU A 487 -22.22 -23.94 8.96
CA GLU A 487 -22.94 -22.90 8.23
C GLU A 487 -22.98 -21.59 9.00
N LEU A 488 -23.23 -21.64 10.32
CA LEU A 488 -23.19 -20.48 11.19
C LEU A 488 -21.79 -19.83 11.20
N LEU A 489 -20.73 -20.62 11.37
CA LEU A 489 -19.37 -20.10 11.32
C LEU A 489 -18.97 -19.58 9.94
N ALA A 490 -19.37 -20.24 8.86
CA ALA A 490 -19.08 -19.80 7.50
C ALA A 490 -19.69 -18.42 7.23
N LYS A 491 -20.91 -18.18 7.73
CA LYS A 491 -21.59 -16.89 7.66
C LYS A 491 -20.84 -15.79 8.39
N GLU A 492 -20.40 -16.05 9.63
CA GLU A 492 -19.61 -15.09 10.40
C GLU A 492 -18.24 -14.80 9.77
N LEU A 493 -17.56 -15.84 9.29
CA LEU A 493 -16.25 -15.76 8.65
C LEU A 493 -16.30 -15.06 7.28
N PHE A 494 -17.47 -14.87 6.67
CA PHE A 494 -17.60 -14.16 5.39
C PHE A 494 -17.21 -12.67 5.50
N VAL A 495 -17.45 -12.05 6.66
CA VAL A 495 -17.18 -10.62 6.91
C VAL A 495 -15.90 -10.42 7.72
N ARG A 496 -15.52 -11.39 8.56
CA ARG A 496 -14.41 -11.29 9.52
C ARG A 496 -13.06 -11.69 8.90
N GLU A 497 -11.98 -11.10 9.42
CA GLU A 497 -10.60 -11.48 9.03
C GLU A 497 -10.21 -12.85 9.58
N ASN A 498 -10.55 -13.09 10.86
CA ASN A 498 -10.33 -14.34 11.59
C ASN A 498 -11.25 -14.39 12.81
N MET A 499 -11.40 -15.57 13.40
CA MET A 499 -12.06 -15.78 14.69
C MET A 499 -11.15 -16.59 15.62
N LYS A 500 -10.99 -16.13 16.86
CA LYS A 500 -10.20 -16.87 17.86
C LYS A 500 -10.99 -18.03 18.42
N LYS A 501 -10.31 -19.08 18.91
CA LYS A 501 -10.96 -20.26 19.50
C LYS A 501 -12.02 -19.92 20.56
N ALA A 502 -11.75 -18.93 21.41
CA ALA A 502 -12.67 -18.52 22.47
C ALA A 502 -13.94 -17.84 21.94
N GLU A 503 -13.86 -17.17 20.77
CA GLU A 503 -15.01 -16.55 20.12
C GLU A 503 -15.87 -17.60 19.42
N VAL A 504 -15.22 -18.56 18.77
CA VAL A 504 -15.87 -19.72 18.13
C VAL A 504 -16.64 -20.55 19.17
N LEU A 505 -15.99 -20.90 20.28
CA LEU A 505 -16.63 -21.70 21.33
C LEU A 505 -17.82 -20.97 21.98
N LYS A 506 -17.70 -19.66 22.21
CA LYS A 506 -18.80 -18.84 22.75
C LYS A 506 -19.98 -18.70 21.80
N LEU A 507 -19.74 -18.80 20.49
CA LEU A 507 -20.79 -18.71 19.48
C LEU A 507 -21.54 -20.03 19.34
N LEU A 508 -20.83 -21.17 19.44
CA LEU A 508 -21.40 -22.49 19.22
C LEU A 508 -21.99 -23.14 20.49
N PHE A 509 -21.44 -22.83 21.67
CA PHE A 509 -21.76 -23.53 22.92
C PHE A 509 -22.13 -22.55 24.03
N GLU A 510 -23.14 -22.92 24.82
CA GLU A 510 -23.56 -22.16 26.00
C GLU A 510 -22.51 -22.20 27.12
N ASP A 511 -21.84 -23.35 27.30
CA ASP A 511 -20.79 -23.58 28.31
C ASP A 511 -19.40 -23.87 27.70
N PRO A 512 -18.66 -22.84 27.22
CA PRO A 512 -17.41 -23.03 26.49
C PRO A 512 -16.18 -23.33 27.37
N LYS A 513 -16.32 -23.34 28.71
CA LYS A 513 -15.16 -23.37 29.63
C LYS A 513 -14.41 -24.71 29.64
N GLU A 514 -15.12 -25.80 29.36
CA GLU A 514 -14.57 -27.16 29.39
C GLU A 514 -14.23 -27.69 28.00
N LEU A 515 -14.43 -26.86 26.96
CA LEU A 515 -14.21 -27.23 25.56
C LEU A 515 -12.97 -26.55 24.99
N ASP A 516 -12.31 -27.22 24.06
CA ASP A 516 -11.19 -26.69 23.30
C ASP A 516 -11.27 -27.13 21.83
N LEU A 517 -10.50 -26.46 20.98
CA LEU A 517 -10.43 -26.69 19.54
C LEU A 517 -9.02 -27.07 19.12
N ASN A 518 -8.92 -27.93 18.10
CA ASN A 518 -7.64 -28.25 17.46
C ASN A 518 -6.95 -27.04 16.78
N PHE A 519 -7.71 -25.97 16.47
CA PHE A 519 -7.19 -24.71 15.91
C PHE A 519 -7.15 -23.58 16.95
N LYS A 520 -6.06 -22.80 16.96
CA LYS A 520 -5.94 -21.58 17.79
C LYS A 520 -6.86 -20.45 17.31
N GLN A 521 -6.99 -20.33 15.99
CA GLN A 521 -7.84 -19.36 15.31
C GLN A 521 -8.26 -19.95 13.95
N ILE A 522 -9.42 -19.50 13.46
CA ILE A 522 -9.94 -19.86 12.14
C ILE A 522 -9.83 -18.62 11.25
N ASP A 523 -9.16 -18.75 10.11
CA ASP A 523 -8.98 -17.67 9.14
C ASP A 523 -10.29 -17.43 8.35
N GLY A 524 -10.79 -16.20 8.36
CA GLY A 524 -12.00 -15.82 7.64
C GLY A 524 -11.74 -15.38 6.19
N ASN A 525 -12.73 -14.73 5.58
CA ASN A 525 -12.68 -14.26 4.21
C ASN A 525 -11.87 -12.95 4.14
N ARG A 526 -10.58 -13.06 3.80
CA ARG A 526 -9.69 -11.88 3.74
C ARG A 526 -10.11 -10.88 2.66
N THR A 527 -10.68 -11.37 1.55
CA THR A 527 -11.19 -10.52 0.47
C THR A 527 -12.45 -9.78 0.93
N GLY A 528 -13.38 -10.50 1.54
CA GLY A 528 -14.59 -9.95 2.15
C GLY A 528 -14.23 -8.92 3.20
N PHE A 529 -13.42 -9.26 4.18
CA PHE A 529 -12.97 -8.34 5.22
C PHE A 529 -12.33 -7.06 4.66
N ALA A 530 -11.51 -7.15 3.61
CA ALA A 530 -10.92 -5.98 2.97
C ALA A 530 -11.99 -5.07 2.31
N LEU A 531 -13.02 -5.65 1.71
CA LEU A 531 -14.15 -4.91 1.14
C LEU A 531 -15.04 -4.30 2.23
N PHE A 532 -15.45 -5.08 3.24
CA PHE A 532 -16.26 -4.59 4.36
C PHE A 532 -15.52 -3.53 5.20
N SER A 533 -14.21 -3.64 5.35
CA SER A 533 -13.38 -2.59 5.95
C SER A 533 -13.39 -1.31 5.11
N ALA A 534 -13.42 -1.41 3.78
CA ALA A 534 -13.58 -0.25 2.91
C ALA A 534 -14.98 0.36 3.01
N TYR A 535 -16.04 -0.47 3.07
CA TYR A 535 -17.42 0.01 3.30
C TYR A 535 -17.54 0.73 4.66
N SER A 536 -16.94 0.16 5.72
CA SER A 536 -16.88 0.80 7.03
C SER A 536 -16.23 2.18 6.97
N LYS A 537 -15.12 2.32 6.23
CA LYS A 537 -14.44 3.61 6.02
C LYS A 537 -15.29 4.58 5.21
N MET A 538 -16.05 4.10 4.22
CA MET A 538 -16.94 4.95 3.42
C MET A 538 -18.07 5.53 4.27
N ILE A 539 -18.75 4.70 5.07
CA ILE A 539 -19.85 5.19 5.93
C ILE A 539 -19.33 6.10 7.05
N GLU A 540 -18.15 5.82 7.61
CA GLU A 540 -17.50 6.67 8.60
C GLU A 540 -17.17 8.04 8.02
N LYS A 541 -16.74 8.06 6.75
CA LYS A 541 -16.47 9.26 5.99
C LYS A 541 -17.73 10.08 5.69
N TYR A 542 -18.85 9.41 5.46
CA TYR A 542 -20.15 10.09 5.32
C TYR A 542 -20.63 10.68 6.67
N GLY A 543 -20.30 10.04 7.79
CA GLY A 543 -20.59 10.53 9.14
C GLY A 543 -21.19 9.47 10.09
N TYR A 544 -21.54 8.30 9.56
CA TYR A 544 -22.06 7.18 10.35
C TYR A 544 -21.00 6.59 11.29
N GLU A 545 -21.43 5.79 12.26
CA GLU A 545 -20.52 5.03 13.10
C GLU A 545 -19.91 3.85 12.32
N SER A 546 -18.59 3.70 12.43
CA SER A 546 -17.84 2.58 11.84
C SER A 546 -18.43 1.22 12.22
N VAL A 547 -18.23 0.23 11.36
CA VAL A 547 -18.69 -1.13 11.61
C VAL A 547 -17.89 -1.75 12.75
N ASN A 548 -18.58 -2.31 13.74
CA ASN A 548 -17.97 -3.13 14.78
C ASN A 548 -17.96 -4.60 14.33
N PHE A 549 -16.81 -5.09 13.86
CA PHE A 549 -16.64 -6.47 13.39
C PHE A 549 -16.79 -7.55 14.48
N LYS A 550 -17.07 -7.18 15.73
CA LYS A 550 -17.43 -8.14 16.79
C LYS A 550 -18.91 -8.56 16.72
N ASN A 551 -19.77 -7.70 16.19
CA ASN A 551 -21.19 -7.97 15.98
C ASN A 551 -21.38 -9.13 15.00
N SER A 552 -22.58 -9.71 14.99
CA SER A 552 -22.91 -10.79 14.04
C SER A 552 -22.81 -10.30 12.59
N ALA A 553 -22.49 -11.21 11.67
CA ALA A 553 -22.39 -10.88 10.26
C ALA A 553 -23.72 -10.34 9.69
N ASP A 554 -24.85 -10.85 10.18
CA ASP A 554 -26.18 -10.36 9.81
C ASP A 554 -26.39 -8.90 10.21
N GLU A 555 -26.12 -8.55 11.47
CA GLU A 555 -26.24 -7.16 11.94
C GLU A 555 -25.35 -6.21 11.13
N ILE A 556 -24.14 -6.66 10.77
CA ILE A 556 -23.21 -5.87 9.97
C ILE A 556 -23.78 -5.64 8.56
N ILE A 557 -24.26 -6.70 7.91
CA ILE A 557 -24.81 -6.63 6.56
C ILE A 557 -26.10 -5.81 6.56
N GLU A 558 -27.00 -6.01 7.51
CA GLU A 558 -28.25 -5.27 7.64
C GLU A 558 -28.00 -3.78 7.87
N LYS A 559 -27.11 -3.43 8.81
CA LYS A 559 -26.71 -2.03 9.06
C LYS A 559 -26.15 -1.39 7.79
N LEU A 560 -25.29 -2.10 7.05
CA LEU A 560 -24.73 -1.59 5.80
C LEU A 560 -25.77 -1.48 4.68
N GLN A 561 -26.71 -2.42 4.58
CA GLN A 561 -27.80 -2.38 3.61
C GLN A 561 -28.70 -1.17 3.84
N ILE A 562 -29.09 -0.91 5.09
CA ILE A 562 -29.91 0.26 5.44
C ILE A 562 -29.17 1.54 5.07
N ILE A 563 -27.92 1.70 5.50
CA ILE A 563 -27.14 2.91 5.21
C ILE A 563 -26.93 3.08 3.70
N PHE A 564 -26.56 2.03 2.97
CA PHE A 564 -26.33 2.13 1.52
C PHE A 564 -27.63 2.43 0.77
N ALA A 565 -28.76 1.86 1.18
CA ALA A 565 -30.06 2.16 0.59
C ALA A 565 -30.45 3.63 0.82
N ASP A 566 -30.26 4.16 2.03
CA ASP A 566 -30.54 5.56 2.39
C ASP A 566 -29.69 6.53 1.56
N LEU A 567 -28.46 6.14 1.23
CA LEU A 567 -27.53 6.94 0.42
C LEU A 567 -27.69 6.73 -1.10
N GLY A 568 -28.57 5.81 -1.53
CA GLY A 568 -28.74 5.46 -2.94
C GLY A 568 -27.56 4.67 -3.54
N TRP A 569 -26.71 4.08 -2.70
CA TRP A 569 -25.59 3.25 -3.08
C TRP A 569 -26.03 1.81 -3.38
N ASN A 570 -25.24 1.08 -4.15
CA ASN A 570 -25.57 -0.29 -4.55
C ASN A 570 -25.46 -1.28 -3.38
N THR A 571 -26.59 -1.90 -3.01
CA THR A 571 -26.70 -2.88 -1.90
C THR A 571 -26.38 -4.32 -2.32
N GLU A 572 -26.30 -4.63 -3.62
CA GLU A 572 -25.94 -5.96 -4.15
C GLU A 572 -24.45 -6.29 -4.01
N LEU A 573 -23.70 -5.46 -3.28
CA LEU A 573 -22.26 -5.60 -3.03
C LEU A 573 -21.94 -6.44 -1.79
N PHE A 574 -22.94 -6.84 -1.00
CA PHE A 574 -22.73 -7.50 0.29
C PHE A 574 -22.86 -9.03 0.25
N SER A 575 -23.29 -9.60 -0.88
CA SER A 575 -23.45 -11.04 -1.05
C SER A 575 -22.97 -11.49 -2.42
N ILE A 576 -22.64 -12.77 -2.53
CA ILE A 576 -22.26 -13.41 -3.78
C ILE A 576 -22.78 -14.84 -3.78
N ASP A 577 -23.48 -15.23 -4.83
CA ASP A 577 -23.92 -16.60 -5.04
C ASP A 577 -22.91 -17.34 -5.93
N LEU A 578 -22.11 -18.20 -5.29
CA LEU A 578 -21.04 -18.96 -5.92
C LEU A 578 -21.52 -20.26 -6.57
N SER A 579 -22.80 -20.63 -6.37
CA SER A 579 -23.43 -21.79 -7.01
C SER A 579 -23.75 -21.57 -8.49
N LYS A 580 -23.84 -20.30 -8.91
CA LYS A 580 -24.15 -19.91 -10.28
C LYS A 580 -23.09 -20.34 -11.29
N ASP A 581 -23.52 -20.46 -12.55
CA ASP A 581 -22.62 -20.69 -13.66
C ASP A 581 -21.62 -19.52 -13.82
N ASP A 582 -20.52 -19.74 -14.55
CA ASP A 582 -19.47 -18.73 -14.67
C ASP A 582 -19.99 -17.41 -15.27
N LYS A 583 -20.96 -17.47 -16.20
CA LYS A 583 -21.50 -16.28 -16.87
C LYS A 583 -22.41 -15.46 -15.95
N GLU A 584 -23.23 -16.09 -15.12
CA GLU A 584 -24.05 -15.40 -14.13
C GLU A 584 -23.21 -14.88 -12.97
N LEU A 585 -22.20 -15.65 -12.53
CA LEU A 585 -21.26 -15.21 -11.51
C LEU A 585 -20.54 -13.91 -11.91
N GLU A 586 -20.06 -13.82 -13.15
CA GLU A 586 -19.42 -12.60 -13.69
C GLU A 586 -20.34 -11.37 -13.79
N LYS A 587 -21.67 -11.58 -13.74
CA LYS A 587 -22.64 -10.47 -13.76
C LYS A 587 -22.90 -9.89 -12.37
N GLN A 588 -22.69 -10.66 -11.30
CA GLN A 588 -22.98 -10.23 -9.93
C GLN A 588 -22.10 -9.02 -9.55
N PRO A 589 -22.67 -7.96 -8.93
CA PRO A 589 -21.91 -6.76 -8.59
C PRO A 589 -20.71 -7.00 -7.67
N TYR A 590 -20.83 -7.88 -6.67
CA TYR A 590 -19.70 -8.29 -5.82
C TYR A 590 -18.52 -8.81 -6.65
N PHE A 591 -18.78 -9.74 -7.59
CA PHE A 591 -17.73 -10.32 -8.42
C PHE A 591 -17.12 -9.27 -9.35
N ARG A 592 -17.95 -8.41 -9.96
CA ARG A 592 -17.48 -7.30 -10.81
C ARG A 592 -16.59 -6.34 -10.03
N LEU A 593 -16.96 -5.99 -8.80
CA LEU A 593 -16.17 -5.13 -7.93
C LEU A 593 -14.80 -5.78 -7.64
N TRP A 594 -14.80 -7.04 -7.22
CA TRP A 594 -13.57 -7.79 -7.02
C TRP A 594 -12.70 -7.83 -8.30
N HIS A 595 -13.29 -8.17 -9.44
CA HIS A 595 -12.58 -8.29 -10.70
C HIS A 595 -11.99 -6.97 -11.18
N LEU A 596 -12.72 -5.85 -11.05
CA LEU A 596 -12.21 -4.51 -11.34
C LEU A 596 -10.99 -4.19 -10.46
N LEU A 597 -11.11 -4.39 -9.15
CA LEU A 597 -10.04 -4.06 -8.21
C LEU A 597 -8.81 -4.95 -8.41
N TYR A 598 -9.00 -6.24 -8.69
CA TYR A 598 -7.93 -7.22 -8.92
C TYR A 598 -7.22 -7.02 -10.26
N SER A 599 -7.97 -6.85 -11.36
CA SER A 599 -7.43 -6.86 -12.72
C SER A 599 -6.87 -5.52 -13.19
N PHE A 600 -7.31 -4.40 -12.61
CA PHE A 600 -6.92 -3.07 -13.07
C PHE A 600 -5.42 -2.80 -12.82
N GLU A 601 -4.65 -2.61 -13.89
CA GLU A 601 -3.19 -2.37 -13.82
C GLU A 601 -2.82 -0.88 -13.68
N GLY A 602 -3.70 0.02 -14.11
CA GLY A 602 -3.46 1.47 -14.18
C GLY A 602 -3.95 2.07 -15.49
N ASP A 603 -4.08 3.39 -15.54
CA ASP A 603 -4.45 4.15 -16.73
C ASP A 603 -3.47 5.31 -17.03
N ASN A 604 -3.93 6.29 -17.82
CA ASN A 604 -3.17 7.47 -18.20
C ASN A 604 -3.67 8.75 -17.50
N THR A 605 -4.51 8.65 -16.46
CA THR A 605 -4.87 9.82 -15.65
C THR A 605 -3.68 10.23 -14.77
N PRO A 606 -3.68 11.45 -14.20
CA PRO A 606 -2.56 11.94 -13.39
C PRO A 606 -2.19 11.00 -12.22
N THR A 607 -3.22 10.48 -11.54
CA THR A 607 -3.11 9.53 -10.43
C THR A 607 -2.90 8.07 -10.87
N GLY A 608 -3.17 7.76 -12.14
CA GLY A 608 -3.08 6.41 -12.72
C GLY A 608 -4.23 5.46 -12.35
N ASN A 609 -5.30 5.97 -11.71
CA ASN A 609 -6.48 5.20 -11.29
C ASN A 609 -7.83 5.88 -11.61
N GLY A 610 -7.87 6.95 -12.39
CA GLY A 610 -9.10 7.74 -12.59
C GLY A 610 -10.21 6.96 -13.31
N LYS A 611 -9.89 6.15 -14.31
CA LYS A 611 -10.85 5.27 -14.99
C LYS A 611 -11.37 4.15 -14.08
N LEU A 612 -10.55 3.70 -13.13
CA LEU A 612 -11.02 2.77 -12.10
C LEU A 612 -12.03 3.46 -11.20
N ILE A 613 -11.75 4.68 -10.75
CA ILE A 613 -12.67 5.48 -9.94
C ILE A 613 -13.99 5.69 -10.69
N GLU A 614 -13.97 6.10 -11.96
CA GLU A 614 -15.18 6.26 -12.77
C GLU A 614 -15.98 4.96 -12.92
N ALA A 615 -15.31 3.81 -13.05
CA ALA A 615 -15.96 2.51 -13.14
C ALA A 615 -16.58 2.10 -11.79
N LEU A 616 -15.91 2.39 -10.68
CA LEU A 616 -16.40 2.15 -9.33
C LEU A 616 -17.60 3.05 -8.99
N MET A 617 -17.54 4.33 -9.37
CA MET A 617 -18.68 5.25 -9.22
C MET A 617 -19.93 4.69 -9.91
N ARG A 618 -19.78 4.17 -11.14
CA ARG A 618 -20.88 3.56 -11.90
C ARG A 618 -21.36 2.23 -11.33
N LEU A 619 -20.45 1.37 -10.86
CA LEU A 619 -20.81 0.04 -10.35
C LEU A 619 -21.46 0.11 -8.96
N CYS A 620 -20.94 0.97 -8.09
CA CYS A 620 -21.35 1.10 -6.70
C CYS A 620 -22.37 2.22 -6.48
N SER A 621 -22.64 3.07 -7.49
CA SER A 621 -23.48 4.25 -7.38
C SER A 621 -23.02 5.23 -6.29
N VAL A 622 -21.71 5.49 -6.23
CA VAL A 622 -21.08 6.33 -5.20
C VAL A 622 -20.37 7.53 -5.81
N GLU A 623 -20.19 8.58 -5.02
CA GLU A 623 -19.40 9.75 -5.39
C GLU A 623 -17.90 9.42 -5.48
N LYS A 624 -17.16 10.29 -6.18
CA LYS A 624 -15.70 10.17 -6.41
C LYS A 624 -14.93 9.93 -5.11
N GLU A 625 -15.32 10.64 -4.04
CA GLU A 625 -14.65 10.60 -2.75
C GLU A 625 -14.69 9.21 -2.09
N TYR A 626 -15.80 8.48 -2.21
CA TYR A 626 -15.95 7.13 -1.67
C TYR A 626 -15.41 6.06 -2.63
N ALA A 627 -15.55 6.27 -3.94
CA ALA A 627 -14.91 5.42 -4.95
C ALA A 627 -13.39 5.39 -4.80
N SER A 628 -12.76 6.50 -4.39
CA SER A 628 -11.32 6.55 -4.06
C SER A 628 -10.94 5.63 -2.89
N VAL A 629 -11.81 5.47 -1.89
CA VAL A 629 -11.59 4.53 -0.77
C VAL A 629 -11.55 3.08 -1.29
N LEU A 630 -12.52 2.71 -2.13
CA LEU A 630 -12.55 1.39 -2.78
C LEU A 630 -11.36 1.16 -3.71
N ALA A 631 -10.96 2.18 -4.47
CA ALA A 631 -9.80 2.11 -5.35
C ALA A 631 -8.49 1.82 -4.58
N ASN A 632 -8.40 2.14 -3.29
CA ASN A 632 -7.21 1.89 -2.47
C ASN A 632 -7.15 0.48 -1.86
N VAL A 633 -8.21 -0.33 -2.01
CA VAL A 633 -8.24 -1.72 -1.56
C VAL A 633 -7.21 -2.55 -2.31
N SER A 634 -6.40 -3.29 -1.55
CA SER A 634 -5.41 -4.25 -2.05
C SER A 634 -5.73 -5.64 -1.55
N PHE A 635 -5.72 -6.63 -2.45
CA PHE A 635 -5.95 -8.02 -2.10
C PHE A 635 -4.64 -8.81 -1.99
N GLN A 636 -4.71 -10.01 -1.41
CA GLN A 636 -3.59 -10.94 -1.38
C GLN A 636 -3.16 -11.31 -2.82
N GLU A 637 -1.85 -11.17 -3.10
CA GLU A 637 -1.29 -11.38 -4.45
C GLU A 637 -0.99 -12.85 -4.80
N ASP A 638 -1.07 -13.74 -3.80
CA ASP A 638 -0.76 -15.16 -3.94
C ASP A 638 -1.85 -15.96 -4.67
N TYR A 639 -1.51 -17.20 -4.99
CA TYR A 639 -2.40 -18.19 -5.60
C TYR A 639 -2.60 -19.40 -4.67
N GLY A 640 -3.71 -20.11 -4.88
CA GLY A 640 -3.93 -21.43 -4.32
C GLY A 640 -3.15 -22.52 -5.04
N SER A 641 -3.41 -23.78 -4.70
CA SER A 641 -2.89 -24.96 -5.40
C SER A 641 -3.84 -25.49 -6.49
N LEU A 642 -5.14 -25.13 -6.40
CA LEU A 642 -6.19 -25.65 -7.27
C LEU A 642 -6.71 -24.58 -8.24
N SER A 643 -7.29 -25.02 -9.37
CA SER A 643 -7.99 -24.13 -10.30
C SER A 643 -9.43 -23.86 -9.84
N ALA A 644 -10.03 -22.78 -10.33
CA ALA A 644 -11.45 -22.48 -10.07
C ALA A 644 -12.37 -23.62 -10.51
N LYS A 645 -12.08 -24.23 -11.66
CA LYS A 645 -12.83 -25.39 -12.18
C LYS A 645 -12.74 -26.61 -11.26
N ALA A 646 -11.55 -26.91 -10.73
CA ALA A 646 -11.38 -28.01 -9.78
C ALA A 646 -12.16 -27.73 -8.49
N ILE A 647 -12.05 -26.52 -7.96
CA ILE A 647 -12.77 -26.12 -6.75
C ILE A 647 -14.28 -26.22 -6.94
N LYS A 648 -14.85 -25.70 -8.04
CA LYS A 648 -16.29 -25.81 -8.31
C LYS A 648 -16.78 -27.27 -8.32
N LYS A 649 -15.97 -28.21 -8.85
CA LYS A 649 -16.31 -29.63 -8.81
C LYS A 649 -16.34 -30.19 -7.39
N TYR A 650 -15.37 -29.81 -6.54
CA TYR A 650 -15.33 -30.26 -5.15
C TYR A 650 -16.34 -29.56 -4.25
N TYR A 651 -16.77 -28.36 -4.62
CA TYR A 651 -17.71 -27.55 -3.85
C TYR A 651 -19.18 -27.91 -4.13
N LEU A 652 -19.48 -28.44 -5.32
CA LEU A 652 -20.81 -28.87 -5.75
C LEU A 652 -21.09 -30.37 -5.50
N ILE A 653 -20.14 -31.09 -4.89
CA ILE A 653 -20.27 -32.47 -4.43
C ILE A 653 -20.27 -32.42 -2.91
#